data_AF-A0A4P7BBH3-F1
#
_entry.id   AF-A0A4P7BBH3-F1
#
_cell.length_a   1.000
_cell.length_b   1.000
_cell.length_c   1.000
_cell.angle_alpha   90.00
_cell.angle_beta   90.00
_cell.angle_gamma   90.00
#
_symmetry.space_group_name_H-M   'P 1'
#
loop_
_entity.id
_entity.type
_entity.pdbx_description
1 polymer ?
#
loop_
_entity_poly.entity_id
_entity_poly.type
_entity_poly.pdbx_seq_one_letter_code
_entity_poly.pdbx_strand_id
1 'polypeptide(L)'
;MSSDQIDSPARPDQLPADAKPFSLSAAGKLAGSAAGLAGVDAKALGLAGTALDAAATLQAGSGAAALATGLRGLAGQANPQLGQALQVASQLQSLAQQGGNVAGQAGQAAALIKETPTASAVAEAAAPALEKLVIAEHPLAGQAVSDFAAADPQYVPAAIDPSVQGDEEAAVAGALARFNDGTRLLRFFSPLTGEKALLIESLNGTSGLSEQFVFNLSLISENAAIDLKDLMGKNVSVAVQLADGGDHFINGYVHSFGFSHADGGFAFYHAQIVPWFSYLKQRVNSRIFQDQSVLEVIDTLFKGDYNGLANYEFRTGQTYRPETYIVQYDETDEHFVSRLMEKYGLFYYFEHKPNGHVMVISDDSRSSVFCPPQQHHAEVEFNGGNRWHDRDSVTALAAERNLQPTKVALNTFDFKSPNTLQYVELPTVTQQGDMPTMEVYDGNPAFSYKDKDDGTREARQRLEVLEWQAKVFTGASDCRGLIAGHTFKLLDHHWFDPAGDGDNDFIVLSVQYSARNNYFARGQADVYRNTFTAIRRKIPYRPRRVHQMPRMPGPQTATVVGPKGTEIHTDKFGRIKVQFHWDRYGRRDERSSCWIRVSQPWAGQGWGTISIPRIGQEVIIDYLEGDPDRPVCTGRLFNADQPAPYGLPDGAHMMGFKSRSTPGGGGFCEMVIHDQKGKELINIHSQKDMVTTVQNTQATVVNGPHQTNTVSSGYQTNTVKQYIVTTAQTGHIHETAKTNIELTAEDAHIHQTAKTHIELTAQDDYIHQTAKTNIELVAQNAHLHQTAKQNIELTSQTEHIHLKANTDITLEVGSSKIVLQADGTILIQGVNVTVLGSRIDLNK
;
A
#
# COMPACT_ATOMS: atom_id res chain seq x y z
N MET A 1 -81.19 -9.06 31.46
CA MET A 1 -80.54 -9.95 32.44
C MET A 1 -79.10 -10.11 31.98
N SER A 2 -78.07 -9.59 32.64
CA SER A 2 -77.94 -8.63 33.76
C SER A 2 -77.10 -7.43 33.24
N SER A 3 -77.37 -6.16 33.56
CA SER A 3 -77.21 -5.49 34.87
C SER A 3 -75.74 -5.52 35.34
N ASP A 4 -75.06 -4.41 35.68
CA ASP A 4 -75.47 -3.02 35.98
C ASP A 4 -74.47 -2.01 35.34
N GLN A 5 -74.82 -0.77 34.90
CA GLN A 5 -75.16 0.47 35.65
C GLN A 5 -74.05 0.93 36.65
N ILE A 6 -73.73 2.21 36.89
CA ILE A 6 -74.35 3.55 36.60
C ILE A 6 -73.20 4.63 36.75
N ASP A 7 -73.15 5.86 36.20
CA ASP A 7 -73.86 6.60 35.12
C ASP A 7 -73.03 7.84 34.65
N SER A 8 -73.56 8.70 33.76
CA SER A 8 -73.12 10.09 33.49
C SER A 8 -74.21 11.11 33.89
N PRO A 9 -73.90 12.40 34.21
CA PRO A 9 -74.18 13.46 33.22
C PRO A 9 -73.41 14.82 33.35
N ALA A 10 -73.72 15.72 32.41
CA ALA A 10 -73.77 17.20 32.52
C ALA A 10 -72.49 18.08 32.36
N ARG A 11 -72.45 18.76 31.21
CA ARG A 11 -71.90 20.12 30.94
C ARG A 11 -72.83 21.20 31.58
N PRO A 12 -72.55 22.54 31.60
CA PRO A 12 -71.89 23.30 30.51
C PRO A 12 -71.03 24.56 30.84
N ASP A 13 -70.50 25.14 29.75
CA ASP A 13 -70.35 26.57 29.42
C ASP A 13 -69.14 27.48 29.80
N GLN A 14 -68.90 28.39 28.82
CA GLN A 14 -68.20 29.69 28.79
C GLN A 14 -66.64 29.79 28.65
N LEU A 15 -66.24 30.05 27.40
CA LEU A 15 -65.10 30.86 26.93
C LEU A 15 -65.33 32.37 27.24
N PRO A 16 -64.39 33.35 27.02
CA PRO A 16 -63.22 33.32 26.10
C PRO A 16 -61.92 33.98 26.64
N ALA A 17 -60.87 34.04 25.78
CA ALA A 17 -60.04 35.22 25.47
C ALA A 17 -58.63 34.85 24.97
N ASP A 18 -58.23 35.42 23.83
CA ASP A 18 -56.99 35.09 23.11
C ASP A 18 -55.73 35.82 23.62
N ALA A 19 -54.56 35.19 23.44
CA ALA A 19 -53.48 35.73 22.60
C ALA A 19 -52.18 34.90 22.71
N LYS A 20 -51.49 34.71 21.57
CA LYS A 20 -50.05 34.38 21.52
C LYS A 20 -49.29 35.59 20.99
N PRO A 21 -48.00 35.71 21.32
CA PRO A 21 -47.03 35.84 20.23
C PRO A 21 -45.88 34.83 20.25
N PHE A 22 -45.12 34.87 19.16
CA PHE A 22 -44.15 33.91 18.61
C PHE A 22 -42.99 33.38 19.50
N SER A 23 -42.37 32.30 18.98
CA SER A 23 -41.28 31.55 19.61
C SER A 23 -39.86 32.10 19.33
N LEU A 24 -39.04 32.23 20.38
CA LEU A 24 -37.59 32.47 20.28
C LEU A 24 -36.78 31.16 20.07
N SER A 25 -37.18 30.36 19.07
CA SER A 25 -36.52 29.09 18.69
C SER A 25 -35.16 29.26 17.98
N ALA A 26 -34.49 30.40 18.20
CA ALA A 26 -33.20 30.77 17.60
C ALA A 26 -32.03 30.60 18.59
N ALA A 27 -32.19 30.99 19.86
CA ALA A 27 -31.11 30.98 20.85
C ALA A 27 -30.58 29.56 21.12
N GLY A 28 -31.47 28.58 21.27
CA GLY A 28 -31.10 27.18 21.54
C GLY A 28 -30.29 26.50 20.44
N LYS A 29 -30.29 27.04 19.20
CA LYS A 29 -29.51 26.48 18.09
C LYS A 29 -28.06 26.95 18.02
N LEU A 30 -27.71 28.06 18.69
CA LEU A 30 -26.33 28.56 18.80
C LEU A 30 -25.60 28.03 20.04
N ALA A 31 -26.32 27.69 21.12
CA ALA A 31 -25.74 27.01 22.27
C ALA A 31 -25.28 25.57 21.92
N GLY A 32 -26.04 24.86 21.09
CA GLY A 32 -25.75 23.47 20.70
C GLY A 32 -24.45 23.28 19.92
N SER A 33 -23.97 24.29 19.20
CA SER A 33 -22.74 24.20 18.40
C SER A 33 -21.44 24.37 19.20
N ALA A 34 -21.50 24.93 20.41
CA ALA A 34 -20.30 25.13 21.25
C ALA A 34 -19.95 23.91 22.11
N ALA A 35 -20.95 23.12 22.52
CA ALA A 35 -20.76 21.99 23.43
C ALA A 35 -20.02 20.78 22.80
N GLY A 36 -19.89 20.74 21.45
CA GLY A 36 -19.18 19.67 20.75
C GLY A 36 -17.67 19.62 20.96
N LEU A 37 -17.05 20.67 21.54
CA LEU A 37 -15.59 20.78 21.71
C LEU A 37 -15.07 20.53 23.14
N ALA A 38 -15.94 20.28 24.13
CA ALA A 38 -15.54 20.26 25.55
C ALA A 38 -15.68 18.90 26.26
N GLY A 39 -16.21 17.87 25.60
CA GLY A 39 -16.32 16.50 26.16
C GLY A 39 -17.31 16.33 27.33
N VAL A 40 -18.06 17.36 27.71
CA VAL A 40 -19.14 17.32 28.70
C VAL A 40 -20.49 17.35 27.99
N ASP A 41 -21.49 16.62 28.49
CA ASP A 41 -22.81 16.52 27.86
C ASP A 41 -23.46 17.91 27.65
N ALA A 42 -23.75 18.22 26.39
CA ALA A 42 -24.44 19.42 25.94
C ALA A 42 -25.79 19.63 26.63
N LYS A 43 -26.52 18.55 26.96
CA LYS A 43 -27.77 18.64 27.73
C LYS A 43 -27.54 19.11 29.15
N ALA A 44 -26.47 18.67 29.81
CA ALA A 44 -26.19 19.01 31.21
C ALA A 44 -25.85 20.51 31.37
N LEU A 45 -24.94 21.06 30.56
CA LEU A 45 -24.66 22.51 30.60
C LEU A 45 -25.84 23.34 30.09
N GLY A 46 -26.56 22.89 29.06
CA GLY A 46 -27.74 23.57 28.55
C GLY A 46 -28.84 23.71 29.60
N LEU A 47 -29.09 22.66 30.39
CA LEU A 47 -30.03 22.69 31.52
C LEU A 47 -29.50 23.50 32.72
N ALA A 48 -28.20 23.47 33.01
CA ALA A 48 -27.62 24.24 34.10
C ALA A 48 -27.68 25.76 33.86
N GLY A 49 -27.40 26.20 32.62
CA GLY A 49 -27.51 27.61 32.23
C GLY A 49 -28.95 28.12 32.28
N THR A 50 -29.89 27.41 31.65
CA THR A 50 -31.31 27.81 31.65
C THR A 50 -31.94 27.75 33.04
N ALA A 51 -31.47 26.87 33.93
CA ALA A 51 -31.89 26.88 35.34
C ALA A 51 -31.36 28.10 36.12
N LEU A 52 -30.17 28.61 35.80
CA LEU A 52 -29.63 29.83 36.42
C LEU A 52 -30.39 31.09 35.99
N ASP A 53 -30.65 31.23 34.69
CA ASP A 53 -31.40 32.39 34.16
C ASP A 53 -32.88 32.37 34.59
N ALA A 54 -33.49 31.18 34.71
CA ALA A 54 -34.81 31.00 35.31
C ALA A 54 -34.83 31.33 36.81
N ALA A 55 -33.74 31.07 37.55
CA ALA A 55 -33.62 31.46 38.96
C ALA A 55 -33.42 32.97 39.13
N ALA A 56 -32.74 33.64 38.19
CA ALA A 56 -32.54 35.10 38.21
C ALA A 56 -33.82 35.91 37.89
N THR A 57 -34.82 35.29 37.26
CA THR A 57 -36.09 35.92 36.87
C THR A 57 -37.25 35.66 37.83
N LEU A 58 -37.06 34.86 38.89
CA LEU A 58 -38.04 34.61 39.94
C LEU A 58 -37.89 35.59 41.11
N GLN A 59 -38.95 36.32 41.46
CA GLN A 59 -38.96 37.17 42.65
C GLN A 59 -39.00 36.36 43.95
N ALA A 60 -38.05 36.68 44.86
CA ALA A 60 -38.11 36.52 46.31
C ALA A 60 -38.90 35.30 46.88
N GLY A 61 -38.36 34.10 46.71
CA GLY A 61 -38.87 32.88 47.37
C GLY A 61 -37.73 32.01 47.93
N SER A 62 -37.87 31.53 49.17
CA SER A 62 -36.81 30.77 49.88
C SER A 62 -36.39 29.46 49.21
N GLY A 63 -37.27 28.86 48.39
CA GLY A 63 -36.96 27.65 47.62
C GLY A 63 -35.85 27.82 46.58
N ALA A 64 -35.69 29.01 45.99
CA ALA A 64 -34.68 29.27 44.95
C ALA A 64 -33.24 29.14 45.49
N ALA A 65 -33.00 29.63 46.71
CA ALA A 65 -31.70 29.52 47.38
C ALA A 65 -31.35 28.06 47.73
N ALA A 66 -32.34 27.26 48.14
CA ALA A 66 -32.15 25.84 48.42
C ALA A 66 -31.77 25.05 47.15
N LEU A 67 -32.46 25.28 46.02
CA LEU A 67 -32.16 24.66 44.73
C LEU A 67 -30.73 25.00 44.26
N ALA A 68 -30.38 26.29 44.34
CA ALA A 68 -29.05 26.79 43.96
C ALA A 68 -27.92 26.28 44.88
N THR A 69 -28.25 25.79 46.08
CA THR A 69 -27.30 25.18 47.02
C THR A 69 -27.12 23.69 46.74
N GLY A 70 -28.22 22.96 46.49
CA GLY A 70 -28.17 21.53 46.11
C GLY A 70 -27.40 21.28 44.81
N LEU A 71 -27.60 22.12 43.79
CA LEU A 71 -26.87 22.02 42.51
C LEU A 71 -25.36 22.25 42.67
N ARG A 72 -24.92 23.13 43.58
CA ARG A 72 -23.48 23.33 43.88
C ARG A 72 -22.87 22.12 44.57
N GLY A 73 -23.59 21.49 45.51
CA GLY A 73 -23.15 20.27 46.19
C GLY A 73 -22.90 19.13 45.22
N LEU A 74 -23.83 18.91 44.27
CA LEU A 74 -23.70 17.89 43.23
C LEU A 74 -22.57 18.20 42.23
N ALA A 75 -22.44 19.46 41.79
CA ALA A 75 -21.34 19.86 40.90
C ALA A 75 -19.96 19.67 41.54
N GLY A 76 -19.81 20.02 42.83
CA GLY A 76 -18.55 19.86 43.56
C GLY A 76 -18.17 18.40 43.85
N GLN A 77 -19.13 17.48 43.90
CA GLN A 77 -18.85 16.03 43.98
C GLN A 77 -18.46 15.42 42.62
N ALA A 78 -18.98 15.97 41.51
CA ALA A 78 -18.64 15.50 40.16
C ALA A 78 -17.28 16.03 39.64
N ASN A 79 -16.93 17.28 39.97
CA ASN A 79 -15.61 17.84 39.72
C ASN A 79 -15.26 18.90 40.79
N PRO A 80 -14.27 18.63 41.68
CA PRO A 80 -13.91 19.56 42.76
C PRO A 80 -13.49 20.96 42.29
N GLN A 81 -12.77 21.07 41.18
CA GLN A 81 -12.31 22.35 40.62
C GLN A 81 -13.50 23.16 40.07
N LEU A 82 -14.47 22.49 39.47
CA LEU A 82 -15.69 23.11 38.94
C LEU A 82 -16.61 23.57 40.09
N GLY A 83 -16.67 22.81 41.19
CA GLY A 83 -17.28 23.23 42.45
C GLY A 83 -16.63 24.49 43.04
N GLN A 84 -15.30 24.52 43.15
CA GLN A 84 -14.55 25.69 43.61
C GLN A 84 -14.78 26.92 42.71
N ALA A 85 -14.75 26.76 41.38
CA ALA A 85 -14.99 27.85 40.44
C ALA A 85 -16.41 28.45 40.59
N LEU A 86 -17.44 27.61 40.73
CA LEU A 86 -18.81 28.05 41.02
C LEU A 86 -18.93 28.76 42.38
N GLN A 87 -18.17 28.32 43.38
CA GLN A 87 -18.15 28.93 44.71
C GLN A 87 -17.54 30.34 44.66
N VAL A 88 -16.37 30.50 44.02
CA VAL A 88 -15.69 31.80 43.81
C VAL A 88 -16.53 32.73 42.94
N ALA A 89 -17.14 32.23 41.86
CA ALA A 89 -18.05 33.03 41.02
C ALA A 89 -19.24 33.57 41.84
N SER A 90 -19.84 32.75 42.71
CA SER A 90 -20.94 33.19 43.57
C SER A 90 -20.51 34.22 44.63
N GLN A 91 -19.27 34.13 45.14
CA GLN A 91 -18.70 35.13 46.04
C GLN A 91 -18.47 36.47 45.32
N LEU A 92 -17.85 36.45 44.14
CA LEU A 92 -17.67 37.64 43.29
C LEU A 92 -19.01 38.28 42.90
N GLN A 93 -20.03 37.49 42.59
CA GLN A 93 -21.38 37.99 42.30
C GLN A 93 -22.02 38.66 43.53
N SER A 94 -21.82 38.10 44.74
CA SER A 94 -22.31 38.71 45.98
C SER A 94 -21.58 40.02 46.34
N LEU A 95 -20.27 40.11 46.04
CA LEU A 95 -19.47 41.33 46.21
C LEU A 95 -19.89 42.42 45.21
N ALA A 96 -20.15 42.06 43.96
CA ALA A 96 -20.63 42.98 42.93
C ALA A 96 -22.01 43.58 43.27
N GLN A 97 -22.90 42.81 43.89
CA GLN A 97 -24.22 43.27 44.34
C GLN A 97 -24.17 44.24 45.55
N GLN A 98 -23.03 44.35 46.26
CA GLN A 98 -22.88 45.24 47.42
C GLN A 98 -22.31 46.63 47.11
N GLY A 99 -22.01 46.95 45.84
CA GLY A 99 -21.75 48.33 45.41
C GLY A 99 -20.56 49.05 46.06
N GLY A 100 -19.46 48.33 46.32
CA GLY A 100 -18.27 48.83 47.03
C GLY A 100 -17.05 49.08 46.15
N ASN A 101 -16.31 50.14 46.46
CA ASN A 101 -15.11 50.66 45.77
C ASN A 101 -14.15 49.58 45.18
N VAL A 102 -14.04 49.57 43.84
CA VAL A 102 -13.44 48.49 43.02
C VAL A 102 -11.94 48.24 43.29
N ALA A 103 -11.18 49.27 43.67
CA ALA A 103 -9.72 49.17 43.81
C ALA A 103 -9.24 48.20 44.91
N GLY A 104 -10.02 48.04 45.99
CA GLY A 104 -9.65 47.15 47.10
C GLY A 104 -9.88 45.66 46.82
N GLN A 105 -10.85 45.33 45.96
CA GLN A 105 -11.26 43.94 45.70
C GLN A 105 -10.37 43.23 44.67
N ALA A 106 -9.70 43.99 43.79
CA ALA A 106 -8.79 43.45 42.79
C ALA A 106 -7.66 42.58 43.38
N GLY A 107 -7.15 42.94 44.57
CA GLY A 107 -6.11 42.17 45.26
C GLY A 107 -6.57 40.80 45.75
N GLN A 108 -7.82 40.67 46.22
CA GLN A 108 -8.38 39.39 46.66
C GLN A 108 -8.78 38.51 45.47
N ALA A 109 -9.30 39.10 44.39
CA ALA A 109 -9.53 38.39 43.13
C ALA A 109 -8.21 37.84 42.53
N ALA A 110 -7.13 38.64 42.56
CA ALA A 110 -5.82 38.22 42.06
C ALA A 110 -5.16 37.11 42.91
N ALA A 111 -5.50 37.00 44.20
CA ALA A 111 -5.08 35.87 45.03
C ALA A 111 -5.82 34.58 44.66
N LEU A 112 -7.15 34.64 44.50
CA LEU A 112 -7.99 33.50 44.11
C LEU A 112 -7.71 32.98 42.69
N ILE A 113 -7.24 33.85 41.78
CA ILE A 113 -6.81 33.46 40.43
C ILE A 113 -5.44 32.74 40.43
N LYS A 114 -4.65 32.86 41.50
CA LYS A 114 -3.26 32.36 41.55
C LYS A 114 -3.12 30.89 41.93
N GLU A 115 -4.17 30.23 42.41
CA GLU A 115 -4.16 28.80 42.77
C GLU A 115 -4.92 27.91 41.77
N THR A 116 -5.38 28.45 40.64
CA THR A 116 -6.07 27.68 39.58
C THR A 116 -5.08 27.25 38.48
N PRO A 117 -4.67 25.97 38.38
CA PRO A 117 -3.65 25.52 37.42
C PRO A 117 -4.14 25.40 35.96
N THR A 118 -5.12 26.19 35.57
CA THR A 118 -5.84 26.11 34.28
C THR A 118 -5.28 27.02 33.20
N ALA A 119 -3.96 27.25 33.22
CA ALA A 119 -3.20 27.81 32.10
C ALA A 119 -2.25 26.78 31.46
N SER A 120 -1.62 25.91 32.28
CA SER A 120 -0.90 24.72 31.78
C SER A 120 -1.89 23.62 31.37
N ALA A 121 -2.83 23.29 32.26
CA ALA A 121 -3.77 22.19 32.04
C ALA A 121 -4.70 22.39 30.83
N VAL A 122 -4.85 23.61 30.30
CA VAL A 122 -5.62 23.86 29.06
C VAL A 122 -4.76 23.63 27.80
N ALA A 123 -3.44 23.82 27.87
CA ALA A 123 -2.54 23.36 26.82
C ALA A 123 -2.44 21.81 26.82
N GLU A 124 -2.34 21.21 28.00
CA GLU A 124 -2.25 19.75 28.16
C GLU A 124 -3.59 19.04 27.89
N ALA A 125 -4.75 19.66 28.18
CA ALA A 125 -6.07 19.12 27.80
C ALA A 125 -6.48 19.44 26.34
N ALA A 126 -5.77 20.34 25.64
CA ALA A 126 -5.95 20.54 24.20
C ALA A 126 -5.19 19.49 23.35
N ALA A 127 -4.14 18.87 23.90
CA ALA A 127 -3.37 17.85 23.19
C ALA A 127 -4.23 16.66 22.71
N PRO A 128 -5.10 16.02 23.53
CA PRO A 128 -5.90 14.86 23.11
C PRO A 128 -6.98 15.17 22.06
N ALA A 129 -7.30 16.45 21.85
CA ALA A 129 -8.22 16.90 20.81
C ALA A 129 -7.52 17.10 19.45
N LEU A 130 -6.25 17.52 19.45
CA LEU A 130 -5.41 17.60 18.25
C LEU A 130 -4.82 16.24 17.85
N GLU A 131 -4.54 15.35 18.81
CA GLU A 131 -4.07 13.98 18.56
C GLU A 131 -5.05 13.16 17.69
N LYS A 132 -6.36 13.46 17.69
CA LYS A 132 -7.34 12.74 16.86
C LYS A 132 -7.39 13.17 15.38
N LEU A 133 -6.50 14.08 14.96
CA LEU A 133 -6.16 14.29 13.55
C LEU A 133 -4.90 13.52 13.11
N VAL A 134 -4.23 12.82 14.02
CA VAL A 134 -3.14 11.90 13.68
C VAL A 134 -3.75 10.63 13.07
N ILE A 135 -3.48 10.41 11.78
CA ILE A 135 -3.65 9.08 11.18
C ILE A 135 -2.66 8.16 11.92
N ALA A 136 -3.19 7.22 12.70
CA ALA A 136 -2.39 6.32 13.50
C ALA A 136 -1.47 5.48 12.59
N GLU A 137 -0.20 5.88 12.55
CA GLU A 137 0.85 5.16 11.83
C GLU A 137 1.07 3.79 12.44
N HIS A 138 1.59 2.85 11.64
CA HIS A 138 2.03 1.57 12.17
C HIS A 138 3.06 1.82 13.28
N PRO A 139 3.01 1.13 14.44
CA PRO A 139 3.99 1.27 15.53
C PRO A 139 5.50 1.06 15.18
N LEU A 140 5.83 0.74 13.93
CA LEU A 140 7.18 0.57 13.40
C LEU A 140 7.42 1.44 12.13
N ALA A 141 6.60 2.48 11.90
CA ALA A 141 6.76 3.38 10.77
C ALA A 141 8.08 4.17 10.89
N GLY A 142 8.85 4.23 9.80
CA GLY A 142 10.19 4.80 9.76
C GLY A 142 11.29 3.87 10.28
N GLN A 143 10.96 2.74 10.92
CA GLN A 143 11.90 1.80 11.54
C GLN A 143 12.04 0.53 10.70
N ALA A 144 13.27 0.16 10.37
CA ALA A 144 13.57 -1.13 9.74
C ALA A 144 13.78 -2.20 10.82
N VAL A 145 13.46 -3.46 10.54
CA VAL A 145 13.73 -4.56 11.49
C VAL A 145 15.24 -4.76 11.68
N SER A 146 16.04 -4.41 10.67
CA SER A 146 17.51 -4.33 10.77
C SER A 146 18.01 -3.31 11.79
N ASP A 147 17.25 -2.25 12.10
CA ASP A 147 17.66 -1.22 13.07
C ASP A 147 17.68 -1.77 14.52
N PHE A 148 17.11 -2.96 14.76
CA PHE A 148 17.11 -3.67 16.04
C PHE A 148 18.15 -4.80 16.13
N ALA A 149 18.91 -5.06 15.06
CA ALA A 149 20.01 -6.01 15.09
C ALA A 149 21.23 -5.42 15.82
N ALA A 150 22.05 -6.29 16.42
CA ALA A 150 23.37 -5.86 16.88
C ALA A 150 24.25 -5.49 15.67
N ALA A 151 25.12 -4.48 15.82
CA ALA A 151 26.11 -4.16 14.81
C ALA A 151 27.20 -5.25 14.82
N ASP A 152 27.28 -6.04 13.74
CA ASP A 152 28.32 -7.06 13.59
C ASP A 152 29.72 -6.41 13.52
N PRO A 153 30.73 -6.95 14.22
CA PRO A 153 32.09 -6.43 14.18
C PRO A 153 32.70 -6.65 12.79
N GLN A 154 33.21 -5.59 12.17
CA GLN A 154 33.76 -5.65 10.82
C GLN A 154 34.92 -6.65 10.72
N TYR A 155 34.73 -7.69 9.89
CA TYR A 155 35.77 -8.69 9.64
C TYR A 155 36.83 -8.12 8.69
N VAL A 156 37.95 -7.68 9.27
CA VAL A 156 39.18 -7.38 8.52
C VAL A 156 40.11 -8.59 8.60
N PRO A 157 40.33 -9.35 7.52
CA PRO A 157 41.27 -10.45 7.52
C PRO A 157 42.71 -9.94 7.71
N ALA A 158 43.54 -10.74 8.36
CA ALA A 158 44.98 -10.46 8.44
C ALA A 158 45.59 -10.59 7.03
N ALA A 159 45.99 -9.47 6.45
CA ALA A 159 46.77 -9.45 5.21
C ALA A 159 48.18 -9.98 5.45
N ILE A 160 48.67 -10.77 4.50
CA ILE A 160 50.09 -11.12 4.37
C ILE A 160 50.65 -10.24 3.26
N ASP A 161 51.87 -9.73 3.42
CA ASP A 161 52.61 -9.18 2.30
C ASP A 161 53.91 -9.97 2.05
N PRO A 162 53.93 -10.87 1.05
CA PRO A 162 55.13 -11.62 0.68
C PRO A 162 56.30 -10.75 0.24
N SER A 163 56.08 -9.48 -0.16
CA SER A 163 57.17 -8.55 -0.49
C SER A 163 57.83 -7.95 0.74
N VAL A 164 57.13 -7.88 1.88
CA VAL A 164 57.70 -7.45 3.18
C VAL A 164 58.44 -8.62 3.86
N GLN A 165 58.09 -9.87 3.54
CA GLN A 165 58.86 -11.07 3.90
C GLN A 165 60.09 -11.29 2.99
N GLY A 166 60.57 -10.26 2.29
CA GLY A 166 61.60 -10.36 1.26
C GLY A 166 63.05 -10.50 1.77
N ASP A 167 63.34 -10.03 2.98
CA ASP A 167 64.70 -10.06 3.59
C ASP A 167 64.76 -10.84 4.92
N GLU A 168 63.64 -10.97 5.66
CA GLU A 168 63.52 -11.97 6.72
C GLU A 168 63.04 -13.28 6.09
N GLU A 169 63.98 -14.18 5.77
CA GLU A 169 63.66 -15.58 5.49
C GLU A 169 62.66 -16.07 6.53
N ALA A 170 61.48 -16.53 6.09
CA ALA A 170 60.49 -17.10 6.99
C ALA A 170 61.19 -18.13 7.88
N ALA A 171 61.24 -17.87 9.19
CA ALA A 171 62.16 -18.53 10.13
C ALA A 171 61.76 -19.98 10.43
N VAL A 172 61.88 -20.81 9.40
CA VAL A 172 61.60 -22.24 9.36
C VAL A 172 62.69 -22.93 10.18
N ALA A 173 62.40 -23.10 11.47
CA ALA A 173 63.31 -23.72 12.43
C ALA A 173 63.57 -25.20 12.11
N GLY A 174 64.58 -25.77 12.77
CA GLY A 174 64.84 -27.21 12.75
C GLY A 174 65.35 -27.72 11.40
N ALA A 175 64.88 -28.89 11.00
CA ALA A 175 65.38 -29.61 9.83
C ALA A 175 64.52 -29.36 8.56
N LEU A 176 63.62 -28.38 8.58
CA LEU A 176 62.92 -27.86 7.40
C LEU A 176 63.69 -26.75 6.68
N ALA A 177 64.61 -26.05 7.37
CA ALA A 177 65.43 -24.98 6.78
C ALA A 177 66.13 -25.43 5.48
N ARG A 178 66.67 -26.66 5.44
CA ARG A 178 67.31 -27.27 4.26
C ARG A 178 66.37 -27.55 3.06
N PHE A 179 65.07 -27.35 3.22
CA PHE A 179 64.05 -27.50 2.17
C PHE A 179 63.41 -26.16 1.79
N ASN A 180 63.56 -25.12 2.63
CA ASN A 180 63.09 -23.76 2.38
C ASN A 180 64.06 -23.01 1.45
N ASP A 181 64.11 -23.45 0.19
CA ASP A 181 64.97 -22.87 -0.85
C ASP A 181 64.18 -21.80 -1.64
N GLY A 182 64.74 -20.60 -1.77
CA GLY A 182 64.12 -19.48 -2.49
C GLY A 182 63.90 -19.74 -3.99
N THR A 183 64.54 -20.76 -4.57
CA THR A 183 64.43 -21.15 -5.98
C THR A 183 63.40 -22.25 -6.25
N ARG A 184 62.55 -22.59 -5.28
CA ARG A 184 61.52 -23.63 -5.42
C ARG A 184 60.39 -23.26 -6.37
N LEU A 185 59.91 -24.26 -7.12
CA LEU A 185 58.75 -24.15 -8.01
C LEU A 185 57.50 -23.64 -7.27
N LEU A 186 57.22 -24.18 -6.08
CA LEU A 186 56.13 -23.73 -5.22
C LEU A 186 56.69 -23.18 -3.89
N ARG A 187 56.23 -22.00 -3.48
CA ARG A 187 56.52 -21.40 -2.16
C ARG A 187 55.22 -20.93 -1.51
N PHE A 188 55.04 -21.14 -0.21
CA PHE A 188 53.79 -20.87 0.50
C PHE A 188 53.99 -19.83 1.60
N PHE A 189 53.11 -18.83 1.61
CA PHE A 189 53.14 -17.68 2.50
C PHE A 189 51.87 -17.71 3.36
N SER A 190 52.06 -17.80 4.67
CA SER A 190 50.97 -17.87 5.67
C SER A 190 51.28 -16.97 6.87
N PRO A 191 50.31 -16.68 7.75
CA PRO A 191 50.56 -15.91 8.97
C PRO A 191 51.28 -16.74 10.06
N LEU A 192 51.54 -18.03 9.81
CA LEU A 192 52.22 -18.92 10.74
C LEU A 192 53.73 -18.91 10.49
N THR A 193 54.50 -18.65 11.55
CA THR A 193 55.97 -18.52 11.52
C THR A 193 56.62 -19.40 12.59
N GLY A 194 57.95 -19.51 12.57
CA GLY A 194 58.70 -20.29 13.55
C GLY A 194 58.32 -21.77 13.55
N GLU A 195 58.09 -22.33 14.74
CA GLU A 195 57.65 -23.71 14.94
C GLU A 195 56.25 -24.03 14.39
N LYS A 196 55.52 -23.06 13.82
CA LYS A 196 54.24 -23.29 13.10
C LYS A 196 54.35 -23.10 11.59
N ALA A 197 55.55 -22.86 11.05
CA ALA A 197 55.75 -22.68 9.62
C ALA A 197 55.36 -23.94 8.81
N LEU A 198 54.92 -23.71 7.58
CA LEU A 198 54.43 -24.73 6.64
C LEU A 198 55.12 -24.55 5.28
N LEU A 199 55.70 -25.62 4.75
CA LEU A 199 56.18 -25.69 3.36
C LEU A 199 55.12 -26.36 2.48
N ILE A 200 55.10 -26.05 1.18
CA ILE A 200 54.14 -26.62 0.22
C ILE A 200 54.77 -27.76 -0.59
N GLU A 201 54.21 -28.96 -0.45
CA GLU A 201 54.59 -30.10 -1.27
C GLU A 201 53.91 -30.06 -2.64
N SER A 202 52.60 -29.83 -2.69
CA SER A 202 51.83 -29.86 -3.94
C SER A 202 50.64 -28.91 -3.95
N LEU A 203 50.24 -28.49 -5.15
CA LEU A 203 49.06 -27.68 -5.45
C LEU A 203 48.25 -28.38 -6.54
N ASN A 204 46.97 -28.64 -6.29
CA ASN A 204 46.03 -29.20 -7.26
C ASN A 204 44.69 -28.47 -7.18
N GLY A 205 44.25 -27.84 -8.28
CA GLY A 205 43.05 -26.99 -8.23
C GLY A 205 42.57 -26.47 -9.58
N THR A 206 41.44 -25.76 -9.55
CA THR A 206 40.78 -25.17 -10.73
C THR A 206 40.63 -23.66 -10.59
N SER A 207 40.58 -22.95 -11.72
CA SER A 207 40.12 -21.56 -11.85
C SER A 207 39.46 -21.35 -13.22
N GLY A 208 38.45 -20.50 -13.34
CA GLY A 208 37.68 -20.32 -14.58
C GLY A 208 36.83 -19.04 -14.63
N LEU A 209 36.32 -18.70 -15.82
CA LEU A 209 35.39 -17.58 -16.00
C LEU A 209 34.04 -17.91 -15.38
N SER A 210 33.57 -17.02 -14.51
CA SER A 210 32.36 -17.18 -13.71
C SER A 210 32.36 -18.42 -12.82
N GLU A 211 33.54 -18.99 -12.54
CA GLU A 211 33.75 -20.13 -11.67
C GLU A 211 34.64 -19.71 -10.48
N GLN A 212 34.31 -20.18 -9.28
CA GLN A 212 35.12 -19.91 -8.09
C GLN A 212 36.34 -20.81 -8.09
N PHE A 213 37.55 -20.24 -7.96
CA PHE A 213 38.76 -21.06 -7.89
C PHE A 213 38.79 -21.91 -6.61
N VAL A 214 39.33 -23.12 -6.72
CA VAL A 214 39.52 -24.02 -5.56
C VAL A 214 40.87 -24.69 -5.69
N PHE A 215 41.79 -24.37 -4.78
CA PHE A 215 43.13 -24.96 -4.72
C PHE A 215 43.29 -25.81 -3.48
N ASN A 216 43.63 -27.09 -3.67
CA ASN A 216 43.93 -28.02 -2.60
C ASN A 216 45.45 -28.15 -2.50
N LEU A 217 46.00 -27.85 -1.33
CA LEU A 217 47.43 -27.89 -1.05
C LEU A 217 47.78 -29.08 -0.15
N SER A 218 48.90 -29.74 -0.45
CA SER A 218 49.61 -30.62 0.49
C SER A 218 50.71 -29.80 1.16
N LEU A 219 50.69 -29.72 2.49
CA LEU A 219 51.60 -28.90 3.30
C LEU A 219 52.40 -29.76 4.29
N ILE A 220 53.61 -29.32 4.63
CA ILE A 220 54.55 -30.03 5.52
C ILE A 220 55.01 -29.10 6.63
N SER A 221 55.03 -29.58 7.88
CA SER A 221 55.68 -28.95 9.02
C SER A 221 56.50 -29.98 9.82
N GLU A 222 57.30 -29.54 10.80
CA GLU A 222 57.86 -30.42 11.84
C GLU A 222 56.92 -30.54 13.04
N ASN A 223 55.98 -29.61 13.17
CA ASN A 223 55.05 -29.56 14.29
C ASN A 223 53.76 -30.32 13.97
N ALA A 224 53.55 -31.45 14.66
CA ALA A 224 52.32 -32.26 14.58
C ALA A 224 51.16 -31.73 15.45
N ALA A 225 51.34 -30.59 16.12
CA ALA A 225 50.39 -29.99 17.05
C ALA A 225 50.05 -28.53 16.68
N ILE A 226 49.95 -28.22 15.38
CA ILE A 226 49.43 -26.92 14.93
C ILE A 226 47.91 -26.91 15.17
N ASP A 227 47.47 -26.01 16.04
CA ASP A 227 46.07 -25.71 16.30
C ASP A 227 45.36 -25.31 14.99
N LEU A 228 44.48 -26.17 14.46
CA LEU A 228 43.90 -25.98 13.11
C LEU A 228 43.17 -24.63 12.93
N LYS A 229 42.57 -24.13 14.01
CA LYS A 229 41.90 -22.81 14.09
C LYS A 229 42.81 -21.63 13.75
N ASP A 230 44.13 -21.78 13.90
CA ASP A 230 45.09 -20.67 13.74
C ASP A 230 45.21 -20.23 12.27
N LEU A 231 45.03 -21.17 11.34
CA LEU A 231 45.10 -20.94 9.89
C LEU A 231 43.72 -20.84 9.21
N MET A 232 42.65 -21.35 9.83
CA MET A 232 41.28 -21.29 9.30
C MET A 232 40.84 -19.85 9.02
N GLY A 233 40.27 -19.63 7.83
CA GLY A 233 39.78 -18.33 7.36
C GLY A 233 40.86 -17.27 7.12
N LYS A 234 42.15 -17.57 7.30
CA LYS A 234 43.23 -16.61 7.00
C LYS A 234 43.40 -16.43 5.50
N ASN A 235 43.85 -15.25 5.09
CA ASN A 235 44.40 -15.04 3.76
C ASN A 235 45.77 -15.76 3.66
N VAL A 236 46.06 -16.34 2.50
CA VAL A 236 47.31 -17.08 2.20
C VAL A 236 47.67 -16.94 0.72
N SER A 237 48.95 -17.06 0.40
CA SER A 237 49.46 -17.00 -0.97
C SER A 237 50.39 -18.19 -1.28
N VAL A 238 50.31 -18.69 -2.51
CA VAL A 238 51.31 -19.59 -3.12
C VAL A 238 51.99 -18.82 -4.25
N ALA A 239 53.32 -18.76 -4.27
CA ALA A 239 54.06 -18.36 -5.46
C ALA A 239 54.40 -19.60 -6.31
N VAL A 240 54.19 -19.48 -7.62
CA VAL A 240 54.59 -20.45 -8.64
C VAL A 240 55.71 -19.80 -9.46
N GLN A 241 56.93 -20.33 -9.36
CA GLN A 241 58.08 -19.78 -10.06
C GLN A 241 57.98 -20.02 -11.58
N LEU A 242 58.12 -18.94 -12.34
CA LEU A 242 58.05 -18.89 -13.80
C LEU A 242 59.43 -19.17 -14.45
N ALA A 243 59.41 -19.51 -15.75
CA ALA A 243 60.63 -19.81 -16.50
C ALA A 243 61.58 -18.60 -16.70
N ASP A 244 61.08 -17.37 -16.54
CA ASP A 244 61.87 -16.13 -16.55
C ASP A 244 62.47 -15.77 -15.18
N GLY A 245 62.20 -16.57 -14.14
CA GLY A 245 62.60 -16.30 -12.75
C GLY A 245 61.63 -15.41 -11.98
N GLY A 246 60.53 -14.95 -12.59
CA GLY A 246 59.44 -14.26 -11.90
C GLY A 246 58.54 -15.22 -11.09
N ASP A 247 57.59 -14.65 -10.35
CA ASP A 247 56.61 -15.40 -9.56
C ASP A 247 55.17 -15.08 -9.99
N HIS A 248 54.41 -16.12 -10.36
CA HIS A 248 52.96 -16.03 -10.46
C HIS A 248 52.34 -16.38 -9.10
N PHE A 249 51.64 -15.44 -8.48
CA PHE A 249 50.99 -15.65 -7.19
C PHE A 249 49.57 -16.17 -7.34
N ILE A 250 49.20 -17.14 -6.51
CA ILE A 250 47.84 -17.64 -6.29
C ILE A 250 47.46 -17.30 -4.84
N ASN A 251 46.68 -16.22 -4.67
CA ASN A 251 46.18 -15.78 -3.37
C ASN A 251 44.73 -16.23 -3.13
N GLY A 252 44.40 -16.60 -1.90
CA GLY A 252 43.01 -16.82 -1.48
C GLY A 252 42.85 -16.95 0.04
N TYR A 253 41.72 -17.49 0.47
CA TYR A 253 41.39 -17.70 1.88
C TYR A 253 41.25 -19.19 2.23
N VAL A 254 41.70 -19.58 3.42
CA VAL A 254 41.69 -20.97 3.88
C VAL A 254 40.27 -21.39 4.29
N HIS A 255 39.60 -22.13 3.41
CA HIS A 255 38.26 -22.69 3.62
C HIS A 255 38.26 -23.94 4.51
N SER A 256 39.33 -24.74 4.42
CA SER A 256 39.52 -25.94 5.22
C SER A 256 41.01 -26.14 5.48
N PHE A 257 41.36 -26.60 6.70
CA PHE A 257 42.72 -26.96 7.08
C PHE A 257 42.67 -28.14 8.05
N GLY A 258 43.46 -29.18 7.77
CA GLY A 258 43.46 -30.41 8.54
C GLY A 258 44.82 -31.10 8.57
N PHE A 259 45.07 -31.85 9.64
CA PHE A 259 46.20 -32.77 9.74
C PHE A 259 45.88 -34.07 8.98
N SER A 260 46.89 -34.62 8.29
CA SER A 260 46.77 -35.85 7.49
C SER A 260 47.45 -37.04 8.18
N HIS A 261 48.76 -36.96 8.42
CA HIS A 261 49.55 -37.96 9.14
C HIS A 261 50.91 -37.36 9.55
N ALA A 262 51.71 -38.12 10.32
CA ALA A 262 53.12 -37.83 10.52
C ALA A 262 53.97 -39.00 9.99
N ASP A 263 55.12 -38.71 9.39
CA ASP A 263 56.10 -39.69 8.92
C ASP A 263 57.52 -39.08 8.87
N GLY A 264 58.56 -39.88 9.13
CA GLY A 264 59.97 -39.48 8.99
C GLY A 264 60.46 -38.33 9.88
N GLY A 265 59.64 -37.84 10.83
CA GLY A 265 59.89 -36.62 11.60
C GLY A 265 59.14 -35.38 11.10
N PHE A 266 58.31 -35.52 10.06
CA PHE A 266 57.46 -34.46 9.53
C PHE A 266 55.98 -34.72 9.81
N ALA A 267 55.21 -33.64 9.91
CA ALA A 267 53.76 -33.61 9.98
C ALA A 267 53.19 -33.10 8.65
N PHE A 268 52.30 -33.89 8.05
CA PHE A 268 51.63 -33.57 6.79
C PHE A 268 50.24 -33.00 7.09
N TYR A 269 49.95 -31.87 6.48
CA TYR A 269 48.66 -31.18 6.55
C TYR A 269 48.08 -31.02 5.15
N HIS A 270 46.78 -30.75 5.06
CA HIS A 270 46.10 -30.34 3.84
C HIS A 270 45.36 -29.03 4.06
N ALA A 271 45.38 -28.15 3.07
CA ALA A 271 44.63 -26.90 3.08
C ALA A 271 43.80 -26.75 1.80
N GLN A 272 42.63 -26.14 1.89
CA GLN A 272 41.83 -25.73 0.73
C GLN A 272 41.69 -24.22 0.71
N ILE A 273 42.04 -23.62 -0.43
CA ILE A 273 42.05 -22.17 -0.66
C ILE A 273 40.98 -21.80 -1.69
N VAL A 274 40.19 -20.77 -1.39
CA VAL A 274 39.04 -20.30 -2.17
C VAL A 274 39.03 -18.75 -2.27
N PRO A 275 38.30 -18.13 -3.22
CA PRO A 275 38.12 -16.68 -3.24
C PRO A 275 37.28 -16.19 -2.05
N TRP A 276 37.38 -14.89 -1.75
CA TRP A 276 36.48 -14.25 -0.77
C TRP A 276 35.00 -14.44 -1.14
N PHE A 277 34.68 -14.51 -2.44
CA PHE A 277 33.33 -14.70 -2.96
C PHE A 277 32.68 -16.03 -2.50
N SER A 278 33.47 -17.03 -2.09
CA SER A 278 32.94 -18.27 -1.50
C SER A 278 32.33 -18.09 -0.10
N TYR A 279 32.67 -17.01 0.63
CA TYR A 279 32.09 -16.73 1.95
C TYR A 279 30.60 -16.37 1.87
N LEU A 280 30.17 -15.77 0.75
CA LEU A 280 28.79 -15.38 0.49
C LEU A 280 27.83 -16.59 0.38
N LYS A 281 28.37 -17.82 0.29
CA LYS A 281 27.59 -19.07 0.38
C LYS A 281 27.11 -19.39 1.79
N GLN A 282 27.72 -18.80 2.82
CA GLN A 282 27.41 -19.07 4.23
C GLN A 282 26.28 -18.20 4.79
N ARG A 283 25.78 -17.22 4.01
CA ARG A 283 24.71 -16.30 4.42
C ARG A 283 23.54 -16.37 3.43
N VAL A 284 22.37 -16.74 3.94
CA VAL A 284 21.07 -16.65 3.27
C VAL A 284 20.37 -15.36 3.71
N ASN A 285 19.66 -14.71 2.80
CA ASN A 285 19.03 -13.41 3.06
C ASN A 285 17.78 -13.21 2.20
N SER A 286 16.88 -12.33 2.67
CA SER A 286 15.75 -11.83 1.88
C SER A 286 15.72 -10.30 1.98
N ARG A 287 15.77 -9.61 0.83
CA ARG A 287 15.88 -8.15 0.74
C ARG A 287 15.37 -7.62 -0.59
N ILE A 288 14.95 -6.37 -0.58
CA ILE A 288 14.42 -5.64 -1.72
C ILE A 288 15.42 -4.58 -2.17
N PHE A 289 15.65 -4.49 -3.48
CA PHE A 289 16.34 -3.38 -4.13
C PHE A 289 15.35 -2.68 -5.09
N GLN A 290 15.37 -1.35 -5.13
CA GLN A 290 14.44 -0.53 -5.92
C GLN A 290 15.18 0.60 -6.62
N ASP A 291 14.82 0.83 -7.88
CA ASP A 291 15.34 1.88 -8.77
C ASP A 291 16.89 1.92 -8.82
N GLN A 292 17.53 0.75 -8.80
CA GLN A 292 18.98 0.53 -8.86
C GLN A 292 19.36 -0.37 -10.05
N SER A 293 20.54 -0.14 -10.64
CA SER A 293 21.13 -1.02 -11.66
C SER A 293 21.74 -2.29 -11.04
N VAL A 294 21.95 -3.33 -11.86
CA VAL A 294 22.60 -4.58 -11.40
C VAL A 294 23.99 -4.34 -10.78
N LEU A 295 24.74 -3.36 -11.28
CA LEU A 295 26.06 -3.03 -10.73
C LEU A 295 25.92 -2.39 -9.34
N GLU A 296 24.98 -1.46 -9.15
CA GLU A 296 24.71 -0.82 -7.84
C GLU A 296 24.17 -1.82 -6.80
N VAL A 297 23.38 -2.82 -7.23
CA VAL A 297 22.90 -3.92 -6.37
C VAL A 297 24.07 -4.78 -5.87
N ILE A 298 24.98 -5.16 -6.76
CA ILE A 298 26.20 -5.91 -6.43
C ILE A 298 27.13 -5.07 -5.54
N ASP A 299 27.34 -3.80 -5.87
CA ASP A 299 28.17 -2.85 -5.12
C ASP A 299 27.65 -2.64 -3.69
N THR A 300 26.34 -2.49 -3.54
CA THR A 300 25.66 -2.34 -2.24
C THR A 300 25.81 -3.58 -1.37
N LEU A 301 25.76 -4.78 -1.95
CA LEU A 301 25.97 -6.03 -1.22
C LEU A 301 27.44 -6.19 -0.80
N PHE A 302 28.39 -6.03 -1.74
CA PHE A 302 29.81 -6.22 -1.46
C PHE A 302 30.37 -5.18 -0.46
N LYS A 303 30.06 -3.88 -0.62
CA LYS A 303 30.50 -2.83 0.32
C LYS A 303 29.67 -2.72 1.58
N GLY A 304 28.39 -3.09 1.54
CA GLY A 304 27.50 -3.02 2.70
C GLY A 304 27.71 -4.18 3.66
N ASP A 305 27.68 -5.40 3.14
CA ASP A 305 27.63 -6.63 3.95
C ASP A 305 29.00 -7.33 4.10
N TYR A 306 29.98 -7.01 3.24
CA TYR A 306 31.29 -7.70 3.18
C TYR A 306 32.49 -6.73 3.19
N ASN A 307 32.32 -5.55 3.77
CA ASN A 307 33.32 -4.48 3.82
C ASN A 307 34.64 -4.93 4.47
N GLY A 308 35.76 -4.81 3.75
CA GLY A 308 37.08 -5.24 4.20
C GLY A 308 37.46 -6.68 3.84
N LEU A 309 36.49 -7.50 3.39
CA LEU A 309 36.72 -8.83 2.81
C LEU A 309 36.57 -8.83 1.28
N ALA A 310 35.54 -8.14 0.77
CA ALA A 310 35.25 -8.05 -0.66
C ALA A 310 36.22 -7.11 -1.39
N ASN A 311 36.92 -7.63 -2.40
CA ASN A 311 37.83 -6.87 -3.26
C ASN A 311 37.53 -7.17 -4.73
N TYR A 312 37.07 -6.17 -5.48
CA TYR A 312 36.50 -6.33 -6.82
C TYR A 312 36.65 -5.06 -7.68
N GLU A 313 36.50 -5.23 -8.99
CA GLU A 313 36.60 -4.14 -9.98
C GLU A 313 35.58 -4.35 -11.11
N PHE A 314 34.83 -3.31 -11.48
CA PHE A 314 33.93 -3.35 -12.65
C PHE A 314 34.67 -2.85 -13.90
N ARG A 315 34.94 -3.75 -14.86
CA ARG A 315 35.52 -3.46 -16.19
C ARG A 315 34.48 -3.69 -17.28
N THR A 316 33.44 -2.85 -17.29
CA THR A 316 32.28 -2.95 -18.20
C THR A 316 32.31 -1.90 -19.31
N GLY A 317 31.99 -2.31 -20.54
CA GLY A 317 31.92 -1.43 -21.72
C GLY A 317 30.56 -0.77 -21.95
N GLN A 318 29.48 -1.22 -21.29
CA GLN A 318 28.14 -0.64 -21.43
C GLN A 318 27.58 -0.09 -20.10
N THR A 319 26.57 0.78 -20.19
CA THR A 319 25.83 1.29 -19.03
C THR A 319 24.58 0.45 -18.76
N TYR A 320 24.37 0.09 -17.49
CA TYR A 320 23.25 -0.73 -17.06
C TYR A 320 22.11 0.17 -16.57
N ARG A 321 20.93 0.04 -17.20
CA ARG A 321 19.72 0.78 -16.79
C ARG A 321 19.28 0.32 -15.39
N PRO A 322 18.81 1.21 -14.50
CA PRO A 322 18.16 0.81 -13.26
C PRO A 322 16.91 -0.05 -13.46
N GLU A 323 16.70 -0.99 -12.54
CA GLU A 323 15.48 -1.78 -12.41
C GLU A 323 14.61 -1.25 -11.28
N THR A 324 13.30 -1.18 -11.54
CA THR A 324 12.32 -0.70 -10.55
C THR A 324 12.17 -1.64 -9.35
N TYR A 325 12.51 -2.92 -9.52
CA TYR A 325 12.36 -3.92 -8.47
C TYR A 325 13.27 -5.12 -8.76
N ILE A 326 14.16 -5.45 -7.83
CA ILE A 326 14.94 -6.68 -7.77
C ILE A 326 14.83 -7.22 -6.35
N VAL A 327 14.49 -8.49 -6.20
CA VAL A 327 14.35 -9.17 -4.90
C VAL A 327 15.37 -10.29 -4.79
N GLN A 328 16.07 -10.33 -3.66
CA GLN A 328 16.72 -11.55 -3.16
C GLN A 328 15.71 -12.22 -2.22
N TYR A 329 15.45 -13.51 -2.38
CA TYR A 329 14.51 -14.24 -1.54
C TYR A 329 15.00 -15.66 -1.23
N ASP A 330 15.21 -15.95 0.05
CA ASP A 330 15.56 -17.26 0.62
C ASP A 330 16.70 -17.98 -0.14
N GLU A 331 17.69 -17.20 -0.56
CA GLU A 331 18.85 -17.64 -1.32
C GLU A 331 20.14 -17.06 -0.73
N THR A 332 21.28 -17.69 -1.01
CA THR A 332 22.57 -17.18 -0.55
C THR A 332 22.94 -15.89 -1.26
N ASP A 333 23.70 -15.02 -0.58
CA ASP A 333 24.22 -13.79 -1.17
C ASP A 333 25.07 -14.08 -2.43
N GLU A 334 25.73 -15.24 -2.48
CA GLU A 334 26.50 -15.71 -3.64
C GLU A 334 25.60 -16.11 -4.81
N HIS A 335 24.59 -16.94 -4.54
CA HIS A 335 23.63 -17.40 -5.56
C HIS A 335 22.86 -16.22 -6.18
N PHE A 336 22.46 -15.25 -5.36
CA PHE A 336 21.82 -14.01 -5.79
C PHE A 336 22.69 -13.21 -6.76
N VAL A 337 23.95 -12.98 -6.40
CA VAL A 337 24.90 -12.21 -7.21
C VAL A 337 25.28 -12.96 -8.49
N SER A 338 25.48 -14.28 -8.40
CA SER A 338 25.76 -15.14 -9.56
C SER A 338 24.58 -15.18 -10.54
N ARG A 339 23.32 -15.38 -10.09
CA ARG A 339 22.15 -15.33 -10.98
C ARG A 339 21.91 -13.96 -11.61
N LEU A 340 22.27 -12.88 -10.92
CA LEU A 340 22.19 -11.53 -11.48
C LEU A 340 23.24 -11.33 -12.58
N MET A 341 24.49 -11.74 -12.36
CA MET A 341 25.51 -11.68 -13.40
C MET A 341 25.12 -12.53 -14.63
N GLU A 342 24.58 -13.74 -14.41
CA GLU A 342 24.01 -14.61 -15.43
C GLU A 342 22.80 -14.03 -16.19
N LYS A 343 21.93 -13.29 -15.50
CA LYS A 343 20.77 -12.58 -16.10
C LYS A 343 21.24 -11.46 -17.03
N TYR A 344 22.23 -10.67 -16.59
CA TYR A 344 22.71 -9.48 -17.30
C TYR A 344 23.94 -9.69 -18.20
N GLY A 345 24.43 -10.94 -18.35
CA GLY A 345 25.54 -11.29 -19.23
C GLY A 345 26.94 -10.88 -18.74
N LEU A 346 27.04 -10.49 -17.46
CA LEU A 346 28.28 -10.19 -16.76
C LEU A 346 29.02 -11.49 -16.44
N PHE A 347 30.32 -11.54 -16.64
CA PHE A 347 31.18 -12.64 -16.19
C PHE A 347 32.24 -12.12 -15.22
N TYR A 348 32.85 -13.02 -14.45
CA TYR A 348 33.94 -12.67 -13.54
C TYR A 348 35.17 -13.56 -13.71
N TYR A 349 36.32 -13.06 -13.28
CA TYR A 349 37.54 -13.83 -13.06
C TYR A 349 38.34 -13.21 -11.90
N PHE A 350 39.46 -13.83 -11.50
CA PHE A 350 40.25 -13.39 -10.36
C PHE A 350 41.68 -13.01 -10.77
N GLU A 351 42.05 -11.75 -10.53
CA GLU A 351 43.43 -11.29 -10.62
C GLU A 351 44.11 -11.44 -9.26
N HIS A 352 44.98 -12.44 -9.13
CA HIS A 352 45.76 -12.68 -7.93
C HIS A 352 46.98 -11.74 -7.85
N LYS A 353 47.29 -11.29 -6.64
CA LYS A 353 48.43 -10.43 -6.27
C LYS A 353 49.14 -11.06 -5.06
N PRO A 354 50.37 -10.66 -4.69
CA PRO A 354 51.08 -11.26 -3.56
C PRO A 354 50.29 -11.20 -2.25
N ASN A 355 49.57 -10.11 -2.01
CA ASN A 355 48.89 -9.78 -0.75
C ASN A 355 47.35 -9.80 -0.82
N GLY A 356 46.77 -10.34 -1.90
CA GLY A 356 45.31 -10.35 -2.08
C GLY A 356 44.90 -10.83 -3.48
N HIS A 357 43.60 -10.87 -3.75
CA HIS A 357 43.05 -11.07 -5.11
C HIS A 357 41.91 -10.09 -5.37
N VAL A 358 41.72 -9.70 -6.63
CA VAL A 358 40.64 -8.84 -7.11
C VAL A 358 39.69 -9.67 -7.96
N MET A 359 38.39 -9.60 -7.67
CA MET A 359 37.33 -10.15 -8.53
C MET A 359 37.02 -9.14 -9.64
N VAL A 360 37.51 -9.39 -10.85
CA VAL A 360 37.22 -8.54 -12.01
C VAL A 360 35.89 -8.97 -12.62
N ILE A 361 34.94 -8.05 -12.74
CA ILE A 361 33.61 -8.27 -13.31
C ILE A 361 33.48 -7.49 -14.62
N SER A 362 33.13 -8.16 -15.71
CA SER A 362 33.14 -7.59 -17.07
C SER A 362 32.01 -8.08 -17.97
N ASP A 363 31.82 -7.43 -19.12
CA ASP A 363 30.79 -7.69 -20.12
C ASP A 363 31.31 -7.76 -21.58
N ASP A 364 32.62 -7.71 -21.83
CA ASP A 364 33.17 -8.02 -23.15
C ASP A 364 34.55 -8.72 -23.06
N SER A 365 34.52 -10.04 -23.22
CA SER A 365 35.71 -10.91 -23.21
C SER A 365 36.68 -10.68 -24.38
N ARG A 366 36.27 -9.92 -25.39
CA ARG A 366 37.06 -9.65 -26.60
C ARG A 366 37.97 -8.43 -26.39
N SER A 367 37.62 -7.56 -25.44
CA SER A 367 38.35 -6.35 -25.09
C SER A 367 39.64 -6.67 -24.33
N SER A 368 40.81 -6.32 -24.89
CA SER A 368 42.10 -6.44 -24.20
C SER A 368 42.31 -5.42 -23.08
N VAL A 369 41.37 -4.51 -22.86
CA VAL A 369 41.33 -3.62 -21.68
C VAL A 369 40.64 -4.34 -20.51
N PHE A 370 39.69 -5.23 -20.79
CA PHE A 370 38.92 -5.92 -19.75
C PHE A 370 39.41 -7.35 -19.48
N CYS A 371 39.92 -8.03 -20.52
CA CYS A 371 40.51 -9.36 -20.52
C CYS A 371 41.91 -9.27 -21.17
N PRO A 372 42.93 -8.79 -20.42
CA PRO A 372 44.25 -8.49 -20.97
C PRO A 372 45.00 -9.76 -21.38
N PRO A 373 46.12 -9.65 -22.13
CA PRO A 373 47.03 -10.78 -22.35
C PRO A 373 47.58 -11.36 -21.04
N GLN A 374 48.09 -12.60 -21.07
CA GLN A 374 48.92 -13.12 -19.98
C GLN A 374 50.16 -12.23 -19.81
N GLN A 375 50.55 -11.88 -18.58
CA GLN A 375 51.65 -10.93 -18.35
C GLN A 375 53.03 -11.45 -18.80
N HIS A 376 53.30 -12.74 -18.58
CA HIS A 376 54.59 -13.38 -18.90
C HIS A 376 54.54 -14.26 -20.17
N HIS A 377 53.35 -14.70 -20.58
CA HIS A 377 53.15 -15.72 -21.61
C HIS A 377 52.05 -15.31 -22.63
N ALA A 378 52.14 -14.06 -23.12
CA ALA A 378 51.18 -13.49 -24.07
C ALA A 378 51.16 -14.22 -25.42
N GLU A 379 52.31 -14.74 -25.85
CA GLU A 379 52.43 -15.70 -26.96
C GLU A 379 52.99 -17.02 -26.39
N VAL A 380 52.46 -18.17 -26.83
CA VAL A 380 52.87 -19.50 -26.33
C VAL A 380 53.13 -20.44 -27.51
N GLU A 381 54.28 -21.10 -27.50
CA GLU A 381 54.70 -22.07 -28.54
C GLU A 381 53.99 -23.41 -28.39
N PHE A 382 53.62 -24.05 -29.52
CA PHE A 382 53.15 -25.43 -29.54
C PHE A 382 54.26 -26.41 -29.91
N ASN A 383 54.58 -27.36 -29.02
CA ASN A 383 55.64 -28.35 -29.25
C ASN A 383 55.13 -29.78 -29.52
N GLY A 384 53.82 -30.04 -29.34
CA GLY A 384 53.20 -31.35 -29.49
C GLY A 384 53.74 -32.45 -28.56
N GLY A 385 54.35 -32.08 -27.42
CA GLY A 385 54.92 -33.00 -26.42
C GLY A 385 56.14 -33.80 -26.87
N ASN A 386 56.66 -33.56 -28.08
CA ASN A 386 57.67 -34.39 -28.74
C ASN A 386 59.07 -33.74 -28.84
N ARG A 387 59.31 -32.64 -28.10
CA ARG A 387 60.59 -31.93 -28.09
C ARG A 387 61.04 -31.61 -26.66
N TRP A 388 62.33 -31.81 -26.39
CA TRP A 388 63.01 -31.11 -25.29
C TRP A 388 63.06 -29.62 -25.62
N HIS A 389 62.71 -28.78 -24.67
CA HIS A 389 62.62 -27.34 -24.83
C HIS A 389 62.74 -26.67 -23.45
N ASP A 390 63.36 -25.49 -23.40
CA ASP A 390 63.69 -24.77 -22.16
C ASP A 390 62.71 -23.62 -21.89
N ARG A 391 61.48 -23.74 -22.40
CA ARG A 391 60.41 -22.72 -22.34
C ARG A 391 59.11 -23.35 -21.83
N ASP A 392 58.17 -22.51 -21.48
CA ASP A 392 56.80 -22.87 -21.12
C ASP A 392 55.94 -22.99 -22.41
N SER A 393 55.19 -24.08 -22.60
CA SER A 393 54.58 -24.43 -23.91
C SER A 393 53.16 -25.04 -23.81
N VAL A 394 52.47 -25.12 -24.96
CA VAL A 394 51.31 -26.02 -25.14
C VAL A 394 51.79 -27.35 -25.75
N THR A 395 51.52 -28.45 -25.03
CA THR A 395 51.96 -29.80 -25.38
C THR A 395 50.89 -30.61 -26.11
N ALA A 396 49.61 -30.30 -25.89
CA ALA A 396 48.50 -30.87 -26.65
C ALA A 396 47.37 -29.85 -26.85
N LEU A 397 46.70 -29.92 -28.01
CA LEU A 397 45.49 -29.14 -28.31
C LEU A 397 44.47 -30.02 -29.05
N ALA A 398 43.22 -29.93 -28.65
CA ALA A 398 42.06 -30.51 -29.29
C ALA A 398 40.99 -29.42 -29.53
N ALA A 399 40.06 -29.69 -30.45
CA ALA A 399 38.93 -28.81 -30.72
C ALA A 399 37.67 -29.64 -30.97
N GLU A 400 36.59 -29.32 -30.26
CA GLU A 400 35.30 -30.00 -30.37
C GLU A 400 34.24 -29.00 -30.86
N ARG A 401 33.24 -29.49 -31.61
CA ARG A 401 32.01 -28.75 -31.90
C ARG A 401 30.83 -29.52 -31.34
N ASN A 402 30.07 -28.86 -30.48
CA ASN A 402 28.84 -29.40 -29.90
C ASN A 402 27.62 -28.78 -30.58
N LEU A 403 26.55 -29.58 -30.74
CA LEU A 403 25.28 -29.13 -31.29
C LEU A 403 24.64 -28.12 -30.34
N GLN A 404 24.29 -26.93 -30.85
CA GLN A 404 23.60 -25.88 -30.09
C GLN A 404 22.38 -25.36 -30.87
N PRO A 405 21.35 -24.83 -30.21
CA PRO A 405 20.21 -24.19 -30.88
C PRO A 405 20.65 -23.06 -31.82
N THR A 406 19.87 -22.82 -32.88
CA THR A 406 20.19 -21.87 -33.95
C THR A 406 19.34 -20.59 -33.91
N LYS A 407 18.31 -20.53 -33.05
CA LYS A 407 17.46 -19.35 -32.83
C LYS A 407 17.09 -19.23 -31.34
N VAL A 408 17.10 -18.00 -30.83
CA VAL A 408 16.48 -17.62 -29.54
C VAL A 408 15.35 -16.65 -29.84
N ALA A 409 14.17 -16.88 -29.28
CA ALA A 409 13.06 -15.95 -29.33
C ALA A 409 12.44 -15.72 -27.96
N LEU A 410 12.10 -14.47 -27.67
CA LEU A 410 11.53 -14.02 -26.41
C LEU A 410 10.20 -13.32 -26.66
N ASN A 411 9.27 -13.46 -25.71
CA ASN A 411 8.06 -12.66 -25.64
C ASN A 411 7.74 -12.27 -24.19
N THR A 412 7.00 -11.18 -24.01
CA THR A 412 6.67 -10.63 -22.68
C THR A 412 5.38 -9.80 -22.77
N PHE A 413 4.73 -9.54 -21.63
CA PHE A 413 3.52 -8.72 -21.54
C PHE A 413 3.73 -7.50 -20.64
N ASP A 414 3.47 -6.30 -21.17
CA ASP A 414 3.40 -5.05 -20.41
C ASP A 414 1.95 -4.58 -20.26
N PHE A 415 1.44 -4.50 -19.03
CA PHE A 415 0.09 -4.03 -18.76
C PHE A 415 -0.13 -2.53 -19.07
N LYS A 416 0.95 -1.73 -19.19
CA LYS A 416 0.85 -0.32 -19.60
C LYS A 416 0.70 -0.18 -21.12
N SER A 417 1.13 -1.20 -21.87
CA SER A 417 1.18 -1.24 -23.34
C SER A 417 0.57 -2.55 -23.87
N PRO A 418 -0.64 -2.97 -23.44
CA PRO A 418 -1.10 -4.37 -23.52
C PRO A 418 -1.33 -4.89 -24.95
N ASN A 419 -1.43 -4.00 -25.93
CA ASN A 419 -1.60 -4.34 -27.36
C ASN A 419 -0.28 -4.28 -28.14
N THR A 420 0.83 -3.91 -27.50
CA THR A 420 2.15 -3.79 -28.14
C THR A 420 2.86 -5.14 -28.12
N LEU A 421 3.04 -5.75 -29.30
CA LEU A 421 3.74 -7.02 -29.44
C LEU A 421 5.23 -6.86 -29.11
N GLN A 422 5.64 -7.28 -27.91
CA GLN A 422 7.04 -7.23 -27.43
C GLN A 422 7.92 -8.40 -27.91
N TYR A 423 7.43 -9.25 -28.83
CA TYR A 423 8.19 -10.36 -29.41
C TYR A 423 9.51 -9.89 -30.06
N VAL A 424 10.58 -10.65 -29.82
CA VAL A 424 11.92 -10.48 -30.37
C VAL A 424 12.47 -11.86 -30.73
N GLU A 425 13.10 -12.02 -31.89
CA GLU A 425 13.82 -13.24 -32.27
C GLU A 425 15.19 -12.93 -32.87
N LEU A 426 16.19 -13.77 -32.61
CA LEU A 426 17.54 -13.66 -33.14
C LEU A 426 18.08 -15.04 -33.55
N PRO A 427 18.51 -15.24 -34.82
CA PRO A 427 19.25 -16.43 -35.22
C PRO A 427 20.74 -16.33 -34.82
N THR A 428 21.43 -17.47 -34.68
CA THR A 428 22.89 -17.53 -34.48
C THR A 428 23.63 -16.87 -35.64
N VAL A 429 24.62 -16.03 -35.33
CA VAL A 429 25.54 -15.43 -36.30
C VAL A 429 26.58 -16.48 -36.75
N THR A 430 26.95 -17.38 -35.84
CA THR A 430 27.95 -18.42 -36.03
C THR A 430 27.35 -19.63 -36.73
N GLN A 431 27.79 -19.90 -37.97
CA GLN A 431 27.38 -21.10 -38.69
C GLN A 431 27.86 -22.38 -37.97
N GLN A 432 26.92 -23.29 -37.70
CA GLN A 432 27.16 -24.55 -37.00
C GLN A 432 27.38 -25.75 -37.94
N GLY A 433 27.23 -25.55 -39.25
CA GLY A 433 27.23 -26.61 -40.27
C GLY A 433 25.89 -26.63 -41.01
N ASP A 434 25.58 -27.76 -41.65
CA ASP A 434 24.25 -28.02 -42.22
C ASP A 434 23.28 -28.42 -41.11
N MET A 435 22.65 -27.43 -40.48
CA MET A 435 21.83 -27.58 -39.28
C MET A 435 20.40 -27.06 -39.52
N PRO A 436 19.36 -27.81 -39.11
CA PRO A 436 17.98 -27.33 -39.17
C PRO A 436 17.74 -26.19 -38.16
N THR A 437 16.72 -25.38 -38.40
CA THR A 437 16.30 -24.33 -37.45
C THR A 437 15.84 -24.96 -36.13
N MET A 438 16.63 -24.78 -35.08
CA MET A 438 16.34 -25.25 -33.72
C MET A 438 16.16 -24.04 -32.80
N GLU A 439 14.98 -23.91 -32.20
CA GLU A 439 14.57 -22.71 -31.48
C GLU A 439 14.46 -22.93 -29.97
N VAL A 440 15.02 -22.00 -29.19
CA VAL A 440 14.70 -21.81 -27.77
C VAL A 440 13.75 -20.62 -27.66
N TYR A 441 12.47 -20.90 -27.38
CA TYR A 441 11.45 -19.89 -27.14
C TYR A 441 11.18 -19.73 -25.63
N ASP A 442 11.15 -18.49 -25.16
CA ASP A 442 10.73 -18.12 -23.81
C ASP A 442 9.61 -17.06 -23.89
N GLY A 443 8.39 -17.49 -23.57
CA GLY A 443 7.18 -16.66 -23.64
C GLY A 443 6.72 -16.10 -22.30
N ASN A 444 7.62 -15.93 -21.33
CA ASN A 444 7.28 -15.55 -19.95
C ASN A 444 6.31 -14.34 -19.85
N PRO A 445 5.07 -14.52 -19.37
CA PRO A 445 4.07 -13.46 -19.27
C PRO A 445 4.34 -12.47 -18.11
N ALA A 446 5.24 -12.80 -17.17
CA ALA A 446 5.55 -12.01 -15.98
C ALA A 446 6.49 -10.81 -16.24
N PHE A 447 6.31 -10.08 -17.36
CA PHE A 447 7.07 -8.87 -17.69
C PHE A 447 8.60 -9.05 -17.58
N SER A 448 9.22 -9.83 -18.47
CA SER A 448 10.67 -10.12 -18.41
C SER A 448 11.54 -8.89 -18.71
N TYR A 449 11.18 -8.10 -19.72
CA TYR A 449 11.93 -6.92 -20.19
C TYR A 449 10.99 -5.77 -20.55
N LYS A 450 11.52 -4.53 -20.53
CA LYS A 450 10.74 -3.28 -20.61
C LYS A 450 10.34 -2.91 -22.04
N ASP A 451 11.26 -3.06 -22.98
CA ASP A 451 11.12 -2.68 -24.39
C ASP A 451 11.88 -3.68 -25.30
N LYS A 452 11.73 -3.53 -26.63
CA LYS A 452 12.40 -4.44 -27.57
C LYS A 452 13.92 -4.34 -27.58
N ASP A 453 14.52 -3.25 -27.11
CA ASP A 453 15.98 -3.12 -27.06
C ASP A 453 16.54 -3.90 -25.86
N ASP A 454 15.89 -3.81 -24.70
CA ASP A 454 16.16 -4.65 -23.53
C ASP A 454 15.93 -6.15 -23.86
N GLY A 455 14.85 -6.49 -24.58
CA GLY A 455 14.58 -7.85 -25.05
C GLY A 455 15.61 -8.34 -26.08
N THR A 456 16.06 -7.47 -26.99
CA THR A 456 17.11 -7.81 -27.97
C THR A 456 18.48 -7.97 -27.30
N ARG A 457 18.79 -7.21 -26.25
CA ARG A 457 19.98 -7.45 -25.40
C ARG A 457 19.89 -8.83 -24.76
N GLU A 458 18.79 -9.16 -24.10
CA GLU A 458 18.66 -10.46 -23.43
C GLU A 458 18.71 -11.63 -24.43
N ALA A 459 17.99 -11.53 -25.55
CA ALA A 459 18.02 -12.56 -26.60
C ALA A 459 19.44 -12.75 -27.12
N ARG A 460 20.21 -11.67 -27.34
CA ARG A 460 21.61 -11.75 -27.75
C ARG A 460 22.49 -12.39 -26.68
N GLN A 461 22.35 -12.01 -25.41
CA GLN A 461 23.14 -12.60 -24.33
C GLN A 461 22.88 -14.11 -24.17
N ARG A 462 21.60 -14.53 -24.26
CA ARG A 462 21.23 -15.96 -24.29
C ARG A 462 21.81 -16.68 -25.51
N LEU A 463 21.84 -16.03 -26.67
CA LEU A 463 22.39 -16.57 -27.91
C LEU A 463 23.93 -16.72 -27.83
N GLU A 464 24.63 -15.71 -27.35
CA GLU A 464 26.09 -15.70 -27.17
C GLU A 464 26.56 -16.84 -26.24
N VAL A 465 25.79 -17.19 -25.20
CA VAL A 465 26.01 -18.39 -24.36
C VAL A 465 26.02 -19.68 -25.19
N LEU A 466 25.11 -19.82 -26.15
CA LEU A 466 25.02 -21.00 -27.02
C LEU A 466 26.16 -21.00 -28.05
N GLU A 467 26.47 -19.85 -28.63
CA GLU A 467 27.48 -19.75 -29.69
C GLU A 467 28.89 -20.12 -29.24
N TRP A 468 29.33 -19.71 -28.03
CA TRP A 468 30.66 -20.10 -27.54
C TRP A 468 30.74 -21.59 -27.19
N GLN A 469 29.65 -22.19 -26.70
CA GLN A 469 29.58 -23.64 -26.47
C GLN A 469 29.57 -24.47 -27.77
N ALA A 470 29.30 -23.85 -28.93
CA ALA A 470 29.26 -24.52 -30.24
C ALA A 470 30.65 -24.80 -30.87
N LYS A 471 31.74 -24.24 -30.32
CA LYS A 471 33.12 -24.68 -30.61
C LYS A 471 34.07 -24.33 -29.45
N VAL A 472 34.58 -25.36 -28.77
CA VAL A 472 35.48 -25.22 -27.62
C VAL A 472 36.82 -25.90 -27.94
N PHE A 473 37.91 -25.34 -27.43
CA PHE A 473 39.25 -25.91 -27.51
C PHE A 473 39.67 -26.39 -26.12
N THR A 474 40.32 -27.55 -26.05
CA THR A 474 40.90 -28.09 -24.81
C THR A 474 42.36 -28.42 -25.04
N GLY A 475 43.21 -28.25 -24.03
CA GLY A 475 44.65 -28.45 -24.19
C GLY A 475 45.36 -28.87 -22.92
N ALA A 476 46.61 -29.30 -23.08
CA ALA A 476 47.55 -29.56 -22.00
C ALA A 476 48.80 -28.70 -22.20
N SER A 477 49.38 -28.20 -21.11
CA SER A 477 50.52 -27.29 -21.15
C SER A 477 51.43 -27.49 -19.93
N ASP A 478 52.71 -27.15 -20.09
CA ASP A 478 53.63 -26.88 -18.97
C ASP A 478 53.72 -25.37 -18.67
N CYS A 479 52.98 -24.53 -19.42
CA CYS A 479 52.98 -23.07 -19.29
C CYS A 479 52.34 -22.58 -17.98
N ARG A 480 53.19 -22.07 -17.08
CA ARG A 480 52.88 -21.68 -15.70
C ARG A 480 52.08 -20.40 -15.59
N GLY A 481 52.20 -19.52 -16.59
CA GLY A 481 51.48 -18.25 -16.65
C GLY A 481 50.11 -18.30 -17.33
N LEU A 482 49.47 -19.47 -17.47
CA LEU A 482 48.09 -19.54 -17.97
C LEU A 482 47.08 -19.24 -16.84
N ILE A 483 46.47 -18.06 -16.90
CA ILE A 483 45.42 -17.60 -15.98
C ILE A 483 44.09 -17.52 -16.73
N ALA A 484 42.98 -17.93 -16.09
CA ALA A 484 41.64 -17.76 -16.64
C ALA A 484 41.23 -16.28 -16.68
N GLY A 485 40.53 -15.86 -17.74
CA GLY A 485 40.15 -14.45 -17.97
C GLY A 485 41.15 -13.66 -18.80
N HIS A 486 42.38 -14.15 -18.90
CA HIS A 486 43.42 -13.59 -19.75
C HIS A 486 43.44 -14.22 -21.15
N THR A 487 44.01 -13.48 -22.10
CA THR A 487 44.19 -13.90 -23.50
C THR A 487 45.62 -14.34 -23.79
N PHE A 488 45.78 -15.27 -24.72
CA PHE A 488 47.09 -15.68 -25.25
C PHE A 488 46.98 -16.01 -26.73
N LYS A 489 48.10 -15.89 -27.45
CA LYS A 489 48.20 -16.23 -28.87
C LYS A 489 49.03 -17.50 -29.03
N LEU A 490 48.50 -18.48 -29.75
CA LEU A 490 49.18 -19.76 -29.96
C LEU A 490 50.06 -19.71 -31.21
N LEU A 491 51.34 -20.04 -31.07
CA LEU A 491 52.32 -20.13 -32.15
C LEU A 491 52.57 -21.60 -32.57
N ASP A 492 53.08 -21.79 -33.78
CA ASP A 492 53.56 -23.07 -34.35
C ASP A 492 52.57 -24.26 -34.38
N HIS A 493 51.28 -24.05 -34.10
CA HIS A 493 50.26 -25.08 -34.20
C HIS A 493 49.61 -25.14 -35.60
N HIS A 494 49.77 -26.28 -36.28
CA HIS A 494 49.38 -26.57 -37.68
C HIS A 494 47.93 -26.27 -38.14
N TRP A 495 47.00 -25.92 -37.24
CA TRP A 495 45.64 -25.45 -37.61
C TRP A 495 45.56 -23.95 -37.88
N PHE A 496 46.61 -23.18 -37.61
CA PHE A 496 46.57 -21.72 -37.69
C PHE A 496 47.75 -21.20 -38.52
N ASP A 497 47.47 -20.25 -39.40
CA ASP A 497 48.47 -19.53 -40.17
C ASP A 497 49.03 -18.37 -39.31
N PRO A 498 50.35 -18.27 -39.07
CA PRO A 498 50.95 -17.14 -38.37
C PRO A 498 50.69 -15.76 -39.00
N ALA A 499 50.31 -15.72 -40.29
CA ALA A 499 49.94 -14.50 -41.02
C ALA A 499 48.42 -14.23 -41.07
N GLY A 500 47.58 -15.05 -40.42
CA GLY A 500 46.12 -14.91 -40.43
C GLY A 500 45.54 -13.90 -39.43
N ASP A 501 44.30 -13.46 -39.68
CA ASP A 501 43.57 -12.45 -38.88
C ASP A 501 43.14 -12.95 -37.48
N GLY A 502 44.09 -13.12 -36.56
CA GLY A 502 43.85 -13.40 -35.13
C GLY A 502 43.14 -14.73 -34.85
N ASP A 503 43.18 -15.68 -35.79
CA ASP A 503 42.44 -16.95 -35.70
C ASP A 503 43.11 -17.98 -34.75
N ASN A 504 44.28 -17.60 -34.21
CA ASN A 504 45.04 -18.21 -33.12
C ASN A 504 45.07 -17.38 -31.81
N ASP A 505 44.30 -16.29 -31.71
CA ASP A 505 44.10 -15.59 -30.44
C ASP A 505 43.01 -16.30 -29.62
N PHE A 506 43.31 -16.64 -28.38
CA PHE A 506 42.43 -17.36 -27.46
C PHE A 506 42.20 -16.56 -26.17
N ILE A 507 41.03 -16.75 -25.56
CA ILE A 507 40.79 -16.46 -24.14
C ILE A 507 40.72 -17.78 -23.38
N VAL A 508 41.41 -17.85 -22.25
CA VAL A 508 41.39 -19.01 -21.35
C VAL A 508 40.08 -18.99 -20.55
N LEU A 509 39.22 -19.98 -20.78
CA LEU A 509 37.96 -20.16 -20.06
C LEU A 509 38.14 -20.83 -18.70
N SER A 510 39.01 -21.83 -18.62
CA SER A 510 39.35 -22.49 -17.35
C SER A 510 40.71 -23.17 -17.41
N VAL A 511 41.33 -23.36 -16.23
CA VAL A 511 42.61 -24.05 -16.05
C VAL A 511 42.51 -24.99 -14.84
N GLN A 512 42.92 -26.24 -15.03
CA GLN A 512 43.15 -27.25 -14.00
C GLN A 512 44.67 -27.36 -13.78
N TYR A 513 45.12 -26.99 -12.60
CA TYR A 513 46.53 -26.95 -12.20
C TYR A 513 46.92 -28.22 -11.44
N SER A 514 48.15 -28.70 -11.66
CA SER A 514 48.79 -29.77 -10.88
C SER A 514 50.30 -29.50 -10.80
N ALA A 515 50.79 -29.11 -9.63
CA ALA A 515 52.20 -28.81 -9.40
C ALA A 515 52.74 -29.47 -8.10
N ARG A 516 54.03 -29.84 -8.08
CA ARG A 516 54.67 -30.51 -6.93
C ARG A 516 56.18 -30.20 -6.80
N ASN A 517 56.60 -29.92 -5.57
CA ASN A 517 58.01 -29.85 -5.13
C ASN A 517 58.57 -31.25 -4.80
N ASN A 518 59.83 -31.50 -5.14
CA ASN A 518 60.50 -32.80 -5.09
C ASN A 518 61.05 -33.24 -3.72
N TYR A 519 60.62 -32.63 -2.59
CA TYR A 519 61.35 -32.64 -1.31
C TYR A 519 61.94 -33.99 -0.86
N PHE A 520 61.21 -35.09 -1.05
CA PHE A 520 61.62 -36.44 -0.63
C PHE A 520 62.24 -37.28 -1.77
N ALA A 521 62.15 -36.84 -3.02
CA ALA A 521 62.51 -37.57 -4.22
C ALA A 521 63.86 -37.09 -4.82
N ARG A 522 64.97 -37.45 -4.17
CA ARG A 522 66.33 -37.09 -4.63
C ARG A 522 66.56 -37.49 -6.10
N GLY A 523 66.78 -36.49 -6.95
CA GLY A 523 67.09 -36.68 -8.38
C GLY A 523 65.89 -36.61 -9.33
N GLN A 524 64.66 -36.37 -8.83
CA GLN A 524 63.55 -35.93 -9.67
C GLN A 524 63.50 -34.40 -9.71
N ALA A 525 63.00 -33.81 -10.81
CA ALA A 525 62.75 -32.37 -10.88
C ALA A 525 61.45 -31.99 -10.15
N ASP A 526 61.30 -30.72 -9.78
CA ASP A 526 59.99 -30.14 -9.44
C ASP A 526 59.11 -30.17 -10.72
N VAL A 527 57.80 -30.45 -10.58
CA VAL A 527 56.90 -30.68 -11.72
C VAL A 527 55.74 -29.71 -11.71
N TYR A 528 55.51 -29.02 -12.83
CA TYR A 528 54.28 -28.27 -13.11
C TYR A 528 53.60 -28.85 -14.36
N ARG A 529 52.27 -28.97 -14.32
CA ARG A 529 51.40 -29.22 -15.49
C ARG A 529 50.07 -28.51 -15.31
N ASN A 530 49.44 -28.14 -16.41
CA ASN A 530 48.01 -27.82 -16.42
C ASN A 530 47.28 -28.43 -17.62
N THR A 531 45.97 -28.48 -17.52
CA THR A 531 45.06 -28.59 -18.68
C THR A 531 44.13 -27.40 -18.69
N PHE A 532 43.80 -26.90 -19.88
CA PHE A 532 43.01 -25.68 -20.04
C PHE A 532 41.87 -25.85 -21.04
N THR A 533 40.85 -25.02 -20.87
CA THR A 533 39.74 -24.85 -21.82
C THR A 533 39.81 -23.44 -22.38
N ALA A 534 39.59 -23.27 -23.69
CA ALA A 534 39.67 -21.97 -24.35
C ALA A 534 38.64 -21.82 -25.48
N ILE A 535 38.33 -20.57 -25.82
CA ILE A 535 37.63 -20.20 -27.07
C ILE A 535 38.45 -19.13 -27.80
N ARG A 536 38.22 -18.99 -29.11
CA ARG A 536 38.84 -17.93 -29.90
C ARG A 536 38.39 -16.57 -29.38
N ARG A 537 39.34 -15.65 -29.16
CA ARG A 537 39.13 -14.32 -28.55
C ARG A 537 38.02 -13.51 -29.23
N LYS A 538 37.76 -13.71 -30.53
CA LYS A 538 36.71 -12.99 -31.27
C LYS A 538 35.27 -13.42 -30.95
N ILE A 539 35.08 -14.57 -30.29
CA ILE A 539 33.76 -15.04 -29.84
C ILE A 539 33.47 -14.44 -28.46
N PRO A 540 32.33 -13.77 -28.24
CA PRO A 540 31.96 -13.23 -26.93
C PRO A 540 31.63 -14.36 -25.95
N TYR A 541 32.26 -14.34 -24.77
CA TYR A 541 31.89 -15.20 -23.66
C TYR A 541 30.71 -14.60 -22.88
N ARG A 542 29.82 -15.48 -22.42
CA ARG A 542 28.75 -15.18 -21.47
C ARG A 542 28.65 -16.32 -20.46
N PRO A 543 28.36 -16.05 -19.18
CA PRO A 543 28.16 -17.11 -18.20
C PRO A 543 26.97 -17.99 -18.61
N ARG A 544 27.06 -19.30 -18.33
CA ARG A 544 25.92 -20.21 -18.49
C ARG A 544 24.90 -19.88 -17.40
N ARG A 545 23.60 -19.85 -17.72
CA ARG A 545 22.55 -19.62 -16.72
C ARG A 545 22.33 -20.89 -15.88
N VAL A 546 23.08 -21.03 -14.79
CA VAL A 546 23.08 -22.19 -13.88
C VAL A 546 22.30 -21.89 -12.60
N HIS A 547 22.41 -20.66 -12.08
CA HIS A 547 21.76 -20.24 -10.84
C HIS A 547 20.30 -19.86 -11.13
N GLN A 548 19.38 -20.79 -10.83
CA GLN A 548 17.95 -20.60 -11.10
C GLN A 548 17.37 -19.52 -10.19
N MET A 549 16.54 -18.63 -10.72
CA MET A 549 15.84 -17.64 -9.91
C MET A 549 14.94 -18.33 -8.87
N PRO A 550 14.99 -17.96 -7.57
CA PRO A 550 14.11 -18.55 -6.56
C PRO A 550 12.66 -18.30 -6.94
N ARG A 551 11.80 -19.29 -6.69
CA ARG A 551 10.36 -19.21 -6.94
C ARG A 551 9.61 -19.10 -5.63
N MET A 552 8.67 -18.16 -5.55
CA MET A 552 7.78 -18.02 -4.41
C MET A 552 6.89 -19.28 -4.30
N PRO A 553 6.84 -19.97 -3.14
CA PRO A 553 6.12 -21.23 -3.01
C PRO A 553 4.59 -21.10 -3.00
N GLY A 554 4.08 -19.87 -2.92
CA GLY A 554 2.67 -19.52 -2.94
C GLY A 554 2.43 -18.09 -2.47
N PRO A 555 1.16 -17.66 -2.36
CA PRO A 555 0.82 -16.32 -1.90
C PRO A 555 1.26 -16.06 -0.45
N GLN A 556 1.60 -14.82 -0.16
CA GLN A 556 2.02 -14.34 1.16
C GLN A 556 1.17 -13.13 1.60
N THR A 557 1.15 -12.83 2.89
CA THR A 557 0.51 -11.59 3.37
C THR A 557 1.52 -10.45 3.48
N ALA A 558 1.04 -9.22 3.33
CA ALA A 558 1.81 -8.00 3.46
C ALA A 558 0.92 -6.85 3.96
N THR A 559 1.52 -5.86 4.62
CA THR A 559 0.80 -4.66 5.10
C THR A 559 0.90 -3.54 4.07
N VAL A 560 -0.20 -2.88 3.73
CA VAL A 560 -0.21 -1.73 2.81
C VAL A 560 0.47 -0.52 3.45
N VAL A 561 1.33 0.19 2.70
CA VAL A 561 2.13 1.33 3.17
C VAL A 561 2.19 2.47 2.16
N GLY A 562 2.65 3.64 2.62
CA GLY A 562 2.77 4.86 1.83
C GLY A 562 3.27 6.03 2.68
N PRO A 563 3.19 7.27 2.17
CA PRO A 563 3.74 8.45 2.83
C PRO A 563 3.10 8.74 4.19
N LYS A 564 3.93 9.23 5.12
CA LYS A 564 3.53 9.67 6.47
C LYS A 564 2.33 10.62 6.41
N GLY A 565 1.32 10.39 7.26
CA GLY A 565 0.12 11.22 7.31
C GLY A 565 -0.86 11.05 6.14
N THR A 566 -0.87 9.90 5.45
CA THR A 566 -1.87 9.57 4.41
C THR A 566 -2.65 8.29 4.74
N GLU A 567 -3.93 8.21 4.37
CA GLU A 567 -4.74 6.98 4.48
C GLU A 567 -4.65 6.10 3.22
N ILE A 568 -4.46 6.72 2.05
CA ILE A 568 -4.56 6.07 0.74
C ILE A 568 -3.38 6.54 -0.11
N HIS A 569 -2.54 5.60 -0.54
CA HIS A 569 -1.45 5.84 -1.48
C HIS A 569 -1.64 4.94 -2.71
N THR A 570 -2.05 5.56 -3.83
CA THR A 570 -2.33 4.87 -5.09
C THR A 570 -1.88 5.70 -6.29
N ASP A 571 -1.53 5.01 -7.37
CA ASP A 571 -1.27 5.63 -8.67
C ASP A 571 -2.50 5.58 -9.61
N LYS A 572 -2.31 6.09 -10.84
CA LYS A 572 -3.33 6.12 -11.91
C LYS A 572 -3.83 4.74 -12.39
N PHE A 573 -3.21 3.65 -11.94
CA PHE A 573 -3.58 2.28 -12.28
C PHE A 573 -4.21 1.53 -11.09
N GLY A 574 -4.52 2.21 -9.97
CA GLY A 574 -5.07 1.58 -8.77
C GLY A 574 -4.08 0.68 -8.03
N ARG A 575 -2.77 0.95 -8.19
CA ARG A 575 -1.69 0.16 -7.57
C ARG A 575 -1.38 0.65 -6.17
N ILE A 576 -0.86 -0.22 -5.31
CA ILE A 576 -0.45 0.06 -3.93
C ILE A 576 1.04 -0.20 -3.72
N LYS A 577 1.56 0.19 -2.56
CA LYS A 577 2.85 -0.30 -2.02
C LYS A 577 2.60 -1.07 -0.72
N VAL A 578 3.50 -2.00 -0.38
CA VAL A 578 3.39 -2.86 0.81
C VAL A 578 4.72 -3.02 1.54
N GLN A 579 4.67 -3.34 2.83
CA GLN A 579 5.76 -3.93 3.59
C GLN A 579 5.53 -5.45 3.65
N PHE A 580 6.48 -6.23 3.12
CA PHE A 580 6.49 -7.68 3.31
C PHE A 580 6.99 -8.03 4.72
N HIS A 581 6.43 -9.09 5.32
CA HIS A 581 6.77 -9.47 6.70
C HIS A 581 8.19 -10.03 6.86
N TRP A 582 8.80 -10.54 5.78
CA TRP A 582 10.20 -10.97 5.74
C TRP A 582 11.20 -9.86 5.37
N ASP A 583 10.74 -8.74 4.81
CA ASP A 583 11.64 -7.64 4.49
C ASP A 583 12.00 -6.89 5.78
N ARG A 584 13.27 -7.08 6.18
CA ARG A 584 13.84 -6.45 7.37
C ARG A 584 14.43 -5.07 7.13
N TYR A 585 14.55 -4.61 5.87
CA TYR A 585 15.22 -3.37 5.51
C TYR A 585 14.22 -2.23 5.19
N GLY A 586 13.01 -2.55 4.74
CA GLY A 586 11.93 -1.58 4.53
C GLY A 586 11.49 -0.89 5.83
N ARG A 587 11.13 0.39 5.70
CA ARG A 587 10.78 1.29 6.81
C ARG A 587 9.27 1.53 6.96
N ARG A 588 8.43 0.68 6.34
CA ARG A 588 6.96 0.80 6.33
C ARG A 588 6.45 2.13 5.76
N ASP A 589 7.19 2.69 4.81
CA ASP A 589 6.96 3.97 4.12
C ASP A 589 6.70 3.75 2.61
N GLU A 590 6.65 4.84 1.82
CA GLU A 590 6.47 4.77 0.36
C GLU A 590 7.65 4.16 -0.42
N ARG A 591 8.69 3.67 0.26
CA ARG A 591 9.90 3.08 -0.33
C ARG A 591 10.02 1.58 -0.04
N SER A 592 9.08 1.01 0.71
CA SER A 592 9.09 -0.41 1.11
C SER A 592 8.95 -1.40 -0.06
N SER A 593 8.18 -1.06 -1.11
CA SER A 593 8.03 -1.92 -2.32
C SER A 593 7.84 -1.11 -3.60
N CYS A 594 7.97 -1.78 -4.74
CA CYS A 594 7.46 -1.27 -6.01
C CYS A 594 5.92 -1.14 -6.01
N TRP A 595 5.36 -0.57 -7.08
CA TRP A 595 3.91 -0.38 -7.25
C TRP A 595 3.19 -1.65 -7.73
N ILE A 596 2.51 -2.32 -6.80
CA ILE A 596 1.83 -3.61 -6.97
C ILE A 596 0.40 -3.43 -7.51
N ARG A 597 0.02 -4.19 -8.55
CA ARG A 597 -1.35 -4.21 -9.10
C ARG A 597 -2.33 -4.88 -8.13
N VAL A 598 -3.52 -4.32 -7.97
CA VAL A 598 -4.56 -4.84 -7.07
C VAL A 598 -5.72 -5.44 -7.86
N SER A 599 -6.02 -6.71 -7.57
CA SER A 599 -7.20 -7.42 -8.06
C SER A 599 -8.50 -6.74 -7.60
N GLN A 600 -9.42 -6.55 -8.54
CA GLN A 600 -10.75 -5.99 -8.34
C GLN A 600 -11.79 -7.06 -8.69
N PRO A 601 -12.94 -7.14 -7.98
CA PRO A 601 -13.99 -8.11 -8.28
C PRO A 601 -14.49 -8.09 -9.73
N TRP A 602 -14.50 -6.92 -10.38
CA TRP A 602 -14.84 -6.74 -11.79
C TRP A 602 -14.10 -5.54 -12.37
N ALA A 603 -13.47 -5.69 -13.54
CA ALA A 603 -12.71 -4.63 -14.21
C ALA A 603 -12.89 -4.68 -15.73
N GLY A 604 -13.29 -3.55 -16.32
CA GLY A 604 -13.47 -3.36 -17.75
C GLY A 604 -12.92 -2.00 -18.23
N GLN A 605 -13.08 -1.69 -19.51
CA GLN A 605 -12.54 -0.48 -20.13
C GLN A 605 -13.32 0.77 -19.69
N GLY A 606 -12.91 1.38 -18.57
CA GLY A 606 -13.55 2.58 -18.00
C GLY A 606 -14.77 2.29 -17.13
N TRP A 607 -15.00 1.03 -16.74
CA TRP A 607 -16.13 0.60 -15.92
C TRP A 607 -15.76 -0.63 -15.07
N GLY A 608 -16.53 -0.89 -14.01
CA GLY A 608 -16.31 -2.01 -13.09
C GLY A 608 -16.34 -1.57 -11.62
N THR A 609 -15.77 -2.40 -10.75
CA THR A 609 -15.60 -2.14 -9.31
C THR A 609 -14.21 -1.61 -9.02
N ILE A 610 -14.07 -0.69 -8.06
CA ILE A 610 -12.77 -0.28 -7.53
C ILE A 610 -12.81 -0.17 -6.01
N SER A 611 -11.90 -0.87 -5.33
CA SER A 611 -11.69 -0.79 -3.88
C SER A 611 -10.20 -0.83 -3.59
N ILE A 612 -9.60 0.35 -3.38
CA ILE A 612 -8.18 0.52 -3.12
C ILE A 612 -7.89 0.19 -1.65
N PRO A 613 -7.00 -0.78 -1.36
CA PRO A 613 -6.54 -1.04 0.01
C PRO A 613 -5.91 0.20 0.64
N ARG A 614 -6.25 0.49 1.89
CA ARG A 614 -5.72 1.61 2.66
C ARG A 614 -4.45 1.23 3.40
N ILE A 615 -3.63 2.24 3.72
CA ILE A 615 -2.43 2.07 4.54
C ILE A 615 -2.80 1.42 5.88
N GLY A 616 -2.00 0.45 6.32
CA GLY A 616 -2.26 -0.37 7.51
C GLY A 616 -3.17 -1.59 7.30
N GLN A 617 -3.81 -1.75 6.14
CA GLN A 617 -4.59 -2.97 5.84
C GLN A 617 -3.69 -4.14 5.45
N GLU A 618 -4.18 -5.36 5.66
CA GLU A 618 -3.50 -6.60 5.26
C GLU A 618 -4.02 -7.08 3.90
N VAL A 619 -3.08 -7.39 3.00
CA VAL A 619 -3.35 -7.85 1.64
C VAL A 619 -2.63 -9.16 1.35
N ILE A 620 -3.24 -9.99 0.49
CA ILE A 620 -2.63 -11.21 -0.03
C ILE A 620 -1.90 -10.83 -1.32
N ILE A 621 -0.59 -11.09 -1.37
CA ILE A 621 0.28 -10.92 -2.52
C ILE A 621 0.60 -12.30 -3.10
N ASP A 622 0.34 -12.45 -4.39
CA ASP A 622 0.73 -13.58 -5.23
C ASP A 622 1.79 -13.13 -6.24
N TYR A 623 2.41 -14.05 -6.98
CA TYR A 623 3.59 -13.78 -7.80
C TYR A 623 3.46 -14.39 -9.20
N LEU A 624 3.57 -13.57 -10.24
CA LEU A 624 3.40 -14.03 -11.63
C LEU A 624 4.56 -14.99 -12.00
N GLU A 625 4.23 -16.19 -12.52
CA GLU A 625 5.18 -17.30 -12.71
C GLU A 625 5.96 -17.74 -11.44
N GLY A 626 5.52 -17.29 -10.26
CA GLY A 626 6.26 -17.44 -9.01
C GLY A 626 7.48 -16.50 -8.87
N ASP A 627 7.64 -15.51 -9.75
CA ASP A 627 8.78 -14.59 -9.76
C ASP A 627 8.70 -13.56 -8.60
N PRO A 628 9.67 -13.55 -7.65
CA PRO A 628 9.72 -12.58 -6.57
C PRO A 628 9.76 -11.11 -7.04
N ASP A 629 10.33 -10.85 -8.23
CA ASP A 629 10.37 -9.52 -8.84
C ASP A 629 8.97 -9.07 -9.37
N ARG A 630 7.94 -9.94 -9.32
CA ARG A 630 6.63 -9.74 -10.01
C ARG A 630 5.39 -9.95 -9.11
N PRO A 631 5.28 -9.25 -7.96
CA PRO A 631 4.12 -9.34 -7.07
C PRO A 631 2.83 -8.74 -7.67
N VAL A 632 1.69 -9.33 -7.31
CA VAL A 632 0.32 -8.88 -7.59
C VAL A 632 -0.57 -9.11 -6.36
N CYS A 633 -1.32 -8.10 -5.94
CA CYS A 633 -2.25 -8.20 -4.81
C CYS A 633 -3.55 -8.88 -5.26
N THR A 634 -3.80 -10.10 -4.79
CA THR A 634 -4.96 -10.94 -5.17
C THR A 634 -6.11 -10.86 -4.18
N GLY A 635 -5.83 -10.59 -2.90
CA GLY A 635 -6.84 -10.62 -1.82
C GLY A 635 -6.61 -9.57 -0.72
N ARG A 636 -7.52 -9.55 0.26
CA ARG A 636 -7.53 -8.67 1.44
C ARG A 636 -7.95 -9.51 2.65
N LEU A 637 -7.40 -9.24 3.83
CA LEU A 637 -7.73 -9.95 5.07
C LEU A 637 -8.15 -9.00 6.19
N PHE A 638 -8.94 -9.53 7.13
CA PHE A 638 -9.19 -8.92 8.44
C PHE A 638 -8.30 -9.60 9.48
N ASN A 639 -7.82 -8.84 10.45
CA ASN A 639 -6.96 -9.32 11.54
C ASN A 639 -7.33 -8.62 12.86
N ALA A 640 -6.48 -8.70 13.89
CA ALA A 640 -6.76 -8.12 15.20
C ALA A 640 -6.86 -6.58 15.19
N ASP A 641 -5.99 -5.91 14.43
CA ASP A 641 -5.96 -4.44 14.31
C ASP A 641 -6.94 -3.90 13.26
N GLN A 642 -7.31 -4.76 12.30
CA GLN A 642 -8.28 -4.51 11.23
C GLN A 642 -9.43 -5.54 11.32
N PRO A 643 -10.31 -5.46 12.34
CA PRO A 643 -11.39 -6.42 12.55
C PRO A 643 -12.49 -6.31 11.48
N ALA A 644 -13.32 -7.36 11.40
CA ALA A 644 -14.47 -7.39 10.49
C ALA A 644 -15.50 -6.27 10.81
N PRO A 645 -16.26 -5.76 9.83
CA PRO A 645 -17.18 -4.63 10.02
C PRO A 645 -18.37 -4.89 10.97
N TYR A 646 -18.64 -6.16 11.26
CA TYR A 646 -19.70 -6.64 12.14
C TYR A 646 -19.09 -7.63 13.14
N GLY A 647 -19.54 -7.62 14.40
CA GLY A 647 -18.99 -8.50 15.44
C GLY A 647 -19.28 -9.96 15.14
N LEU A 648 -18.24 -10.77 14.94
CA LEU A 648 -18.33 -12.21 14.72
C LEU A 648 -18.07 -12.96 16.06
N PRO A 649 -18.73 -14.12 16.31
CA PRO A 649 -19.56 -14.88 15.37
C PRO A 649 -21.01 -14.40 15.22
N ASP A 650 -21.53 -13.56 16.12
CA ASP A 650 -22.97 -13.20 16.17
C ASP A 650 -23.51 -12.59 14.86
N GLY A 651 -22.68 -11.78 14.19
CA GLY A 651 -22.93 -11.16 12.89
C GLY A 651 -22.77 -12.07 11.68
N ALA A 652 -22.57 -13.38 11.84
CA ALA A 652 -22.38 -14.32 10.71
C ALA A 652 -23.59 -14.44 9.76
N HIS A 653 -24.73 -13.84 10.12
CA HIS A 653 -25.93 -13.70 9.29
C HIS A 653 -25.96 -12.38 8.49
N MET A 654 -24.89 -11.57 8.53
CA MET A 654 -24.79 -10.27 7.86
C MET A 654 -23.81 -10.32 6.70
N MET A 655 -24.16 -9.72 5.57
CA MET A 655 -23.26 -9.52 4.43
C MET A 655 -23.45 -8.13 3.81
N GLY A 656 -22.39 -7.55 3.25
CA GLY A 656 -22.49 -6.24 2.61
C GLY A 656 -21.19 -5.49 2.43
N PHE A 657 -21.31 -4.21 2.07
CA PHE A 657 -20.21 -3.28 1.87
C PHE A 657 -20.32 -2.12 2.85
N LYS A 658 -19.29 -1.91 3.67
CA LYS A 658 -19.18 -0.77 4.59
C LYS A 658 -17.92 0.02 4.24
N SER A 659 -18.07 1.33 4.02
CA SER A 659 -16.96 2.24 3.76
C SER A 659 -16.50 2.97 5.04
N ARG A 660 -15.55 3.90 4.90
CA ARG A 660 -15.15 4.84 5.95
C ARG A 660 -14.82 6.17 5.29
N SER A 661 -15.31 7.29 5.82
CA SER A 661 -14.94 8.63 5.35
C SER A 661 -13.41 8.82 5.39
N THR A 662 -12.87 9.59 4.45
CA THR A 662 -11.42 9.82 4.29
C THR A 662 -11.18 11.24 3.75
N PRO A 663 -10.12 11.94 4.20
CA PRO A 663 -9.25 11.59 5.33
C PRO A 663 -9.95 11.84 6.68
N GLY A 664 -9.39 11.31 7.77
CA GLY A 664 -9.77 11.68 9.15
C GLY A 664 -11.00 10.95 9.71
N GLY A 665 -11.58 9.99 8.98
CA GLY A 665 -12.38 8.91 9.55
C GLY A 665 -13.57 9.24 10.46
N GLY A 666 -14.42 10.22 10.12
CA GLY A 666 -15.59 10.63 10.93
C GLY A 666 -16.96 10.05 10.55
N GLY A 667 -17.05 9.01 9.71
CA GLY A 667 -18.31 8.52 9.16
C GLY A 667 -18.20 7.32 8.22
N PHE A 668 -19.32 6.83 7.68
CA PHE A 668 -19.37 5.71 6.73
C PHE A 668 -20.60 5.74 5.81
N CYS A 669 -20.49 5.11 4.63
CA CYS A 669 -21.64 4.68 3.83
C CYS A 669 -21.71 3.14 3.84
N GLU A 670 -22.90 2.58 3.76
CA GLU A 670 -23.12 1.14 3.93
C GLU A 670 -24.28 0.62 3.05
N MET A 671 -24.12 -0.59 2.54
CA MET A 671 -25.21 -1.43 2.05
C MET A 671 -25.04 -2.80 2.68
N VAL A 672 -25.97 -3.19 3.54
CA VAL A 672 -25.91 -4.44 4.33
C VAL A 672 -27.24 -5.20 4.24
N ILE A 673 -27.12 -6.53 4.18
CA ILE A 673 -28.21 -7.50 4.19
C ILE A 673 -28.06 -8.33 5.47
N HIS A 674 -29.16 -8.49 6.21
CA HIS A 674 -29.28 -9.37 7.36
C HIS A 674 -30.21 -10.54 6.98
N ASP A 675 -29.69 -11.76 6.97
CA ASP A 675 -30.42 -12.99 6.65
C ASP A 675 -30.93 -13.73 7.91
N GLN A 676 -31.12 -13.02 9.03
CA GLN A 676 -31.72 -13.63 10.22
C GLN A 676 -33.21 -13.89 9.96
N LYS A 677 -33.57 -15.17 9.84
CA LYS A 677 -34.92 -15.63 9.52
C LYS A 677 -36.01 -14.99 10.40
N GLY A 678 -37.01 -14.39 9.77
CA GLY A 678 -38.11 -13.65 10.42
C GLY A 678 -37.72 -12.24 10.92
N LYS A 679 -36.53 -11.76 10.57
CA LYS A 679 -35.98 -10.42 10.89
C LYS A 679 -35.11 -9.90 9.73
N GLU A 680 -35.41 -10.34 8.51
CA GLU A 680 -34.65 -10.05 7.31
C GLU A 680 -34.67 -8.53 7.01
N LEU A 681 -33.51 -7.95 6.73
CA LEU A 681 -33.36 -6.50 6.55
C LEU A 681 -32.32 -6.20 5.47
N ILE A 682 -32.66 -5.31 4.54
CA ILE A 682 -31.69 -4.60 3.71
C ILE A 682 -31.62 -3.16 4.20
N ASN A 683 -30.44 -2.72 4.63
CA ASN A 683 -30.19 -1.34 5.06
C ASN A 683 -29.21 -0.66 4.12
N ILE A 684 -29.53 0.58 3.73
CA ILE A 684 -28.70 1.43 2.87
C ILE A 684 -28.50 2.76 3.58
N HIS A 685 -27.25 3.08 3.90
CA HIS A 685 -26.86 4.29 4.63
C HIS A 685 -25.88 5.13 3.80
N SER A 686 -26.16 6.42 3.69
CA SER A 686 -25.19 7.41 3.19
C SER A 686 -24.84 8.40 4.31
N GLN A 687 -23.55 8.70 4.45
CA GLN A 687 -23.05 9.66 5.42
C GLN A 687 -23.49 11.11 5.16
N LYS A 688 -23.88 11.43 3.92
CA LYS A 688 -24.23 12.79 3.50
C LYS A 688 -25.30 12.79 2.41
N ASP A 689 -24.91 12.80 1.15
CA ASP A 689 -25.83 12.92 0.02
C ASP A 689 -26.20 11.51 -0.49
N MET A 690 -27.46 11.30 -0.88
CA MET A 690 -27.90 10.12 -1.61
C MET A 690 -28.68 10.57 -2.84
N VAL A 691 -28.22 10.16 -4.03
CA VAL A 691 -28.82 10.48 -5.32
C VAL A 691 -29.17 9.17 -6.02
N THR A 692 -30.34 9.10 -6.64
CA THR A 692 -30.80 7.93 -7.40
C THR A 692 -31.39 8.40 -8.71
N THR A 693 -30.86 7.90 -9.82
CA THR A 693 -31.26 8.30 -11.18
C THR A 693 -31.69 7.05 -11.95
N VAL A 694 -32.96 6.98 -12.33
CA VAL A 694 -33.54 5.84 -13.07
C VAL A 694 -33.99 6.33 -14.45
N GLN A 695 -33.45 5.72 -15.51
CA GLN A 695 -33.61 6.20 -16.90
C GLN A 695 -34.92 5.75 -17.58
N ASN A 696 -35.73 4.91 -16.94
CA ASN A 696 -36.99 4.40 -17.50
C ASN A 696 -38.08 4.22 -16.46
N THR A 697 -37.99 3.18 -15.62
CA THR A 697 -39.06 2.82 -14.68
C THR A 697 -38.49 2.48 -13.31
N GLN A 698 -38.99 3.16 -12.28
CA GLN A 698 -38.79 2.79 -10.88
C GLN A 698 -40.13 2.29 -10.33
N ALA A 699 -40.13 1.13 -9.68
CA ALA A 699 -41.30 0.56 -9.02
C ALA A 699 -40.96 0.26 -7.56
N THR A 700 -41.89 0.59 -6.66
CA THR A 700 -41.78 0.32 -5.22
C THR A 700 -43.04 -0.40 -4.79
N VAL A 701 -42.90 -1.56 -4.16
CA VAL A 701 -44.02 -2.37 -3.65
C VAL A 701 -43.70 -2.76 -2.22
N VAL A 702 -44.59 -2.45 -1.28
CA VAL A 702 -44.46 -2.78 0.14
C VAL A 702 -45.63 -3.68 0.53
N ASN A 703 -45.36 -4.97 0.69
CA ASN A 703 -46.34 -5.96 1.14
C ASN A 703 -46.50 -6.00 2.68
N GLY A 704 -45.59 -5.34 3.41
CA GLY A 704 -45.68 -5.16 4.85
C GLY A 704 -46.72 -4.11 5.24
N PRO A 705 -47.08 -4.00 6.53
CA PRO A 705 -48.18 -3.15 6.99
C PRO A 705 -47.91 -1.64 6.89
N HIS A 706 -46.65 -1.22 6.72
CA HIS A 706 -46.23 0.18 6.83
C HIS A 706 -45.16 0.56 5.80
N GLN A 707 -45.29 1.78 5.26
CA GLN A 707 -44.24 2.51 4.58
C GLN A 707 -44.21 3.93 5.17
N THR A 708 -43.01 4.48 5.39
CA THR A 708 -42.84 5.82 5.98
C THR A 708 -41.77 6.59 5.21
N ASN A 709 -42.00 7.88 5.00
CA ASN A 709 -41.00 8.85 4.57
C ASN A 709 -40.92 9.96 5.63
N THR A 710 -39.74 10.53 5.88
CA THR A 710 -39.55 11.52 6.96
C THR A 710 -38.41 12.47 6.63
N VAL A 711 -38.77 13.74 6.37
CA VAL A 711 -37.82 14.84 6.23
C VAL A 711 -37.80 15.63 7.54
N SER A 712 -36.75 15.46 8.33
CA SER A 712 -36.63 16.07 9.67
C SER A 712 -36.25 17.55 9.65
N SER A 713 -35.73 18.05 8.53
CA SER A 713 -35.40 19.45 8.28
C SER A 713 -35.34 19.71 6.77
N GLY A 714 -35.84 20.86 6.31
CA GLY A 714 -35.92 21.21 4.90
C GLY A 714 -37.33 21.03 4.33
N TYR A 715 -37.42 20.57 3.08
CA TYR A 715 -38.66 20.43 2.32
C TYR A 715 -38.65 19.14 1.47
N GLN A 716 -39.82 18.73 1.00
CA GLN A 716 -39.98 17.67 0.00
C GLN A 716 -40.72 18.25 -1.21
N THR A 717 -40.32 17.86 -2.41
CA THR A 717 -40.96 18.26 -3.67
C THR A 717 -41.23 17.03 -4.52
N ASN A 718 -42.39 16.96 -5.16
CA ASN A 718 -42.74 15.88 -6.09
C ASN A 718 -43.26 16.49 -7.40
N THR A 719 -42.42 16.49 -8.44
CA THR A 719 -42.70 17.16 -9.72
C THR A 719 -42.98 16.12 -10.80
N VAL A 720 -44.24 16.02 -11.24
CA VAL A 720 -44.69 15.03 -12.23
C VAL A 720 -45.30 15.73 -13.44
N LYS A 721 -44.88 15.36 -14.65
CA LYS A 721 -45.25 16.03 -15.91
C LYS A 721 -46.64 15.70 -16.46
N GLN A 722 -47.39 14.81 -15.84
CA GLN A 722 -48.65 14.27 -16.38
C GLN A 722 -49.73 14.19 -15.29
N TYR A 723 -49.71 13.15 -14.46
CA TYR A 723 -50.71 12.96 -13.41
C TYR A 723 -50.08 12.33 -12.15
N ILE A 724 -50.70 12.59 -11.02
CA ILE A 724 -50.45 11.89 -9.75
C ILE A 724 -51.79 11.26 -9.34
N VAL A 725 -51.76 10.00 -8.89
CA VAL A 725 -52.94 9.30 -8.36
C VAL A 725 -52.61 8.79 -6.97
N THR A 726 -53.33 9.32 -5.98
CA THR A 726 -53.33 8.82 -4.60
C THR A 726 -54.65 8.10 -4.36
N THR A 727 -54.64 6.89 -3.80
CA THR A 727 -55.87 6.11 -3.58
C THR A 727 -55.76 5.23 -2.35
N ALA A 728 -56.56 5.55 -1.32
CA ALA A 728 -56.83 4.64 -0.21
C ALA A 728 -58.08 3.81 -0.56
N GLN A 729 -57.93 2.49 -0.73
CA GLN A 729 -59.04 1.62 -1.14
C GLN A 729 -60.02 1.28 0.00
N THR A 730 -59.54 1.30 1.25
CA THR A 730 -60.28 0.85 2.45
C THR A 730 -60.24 1.85 3.60
N GLY A 731 -59.17 2.64 3.70
CA GLY A 731 -58.97 3.66 4.71
C GLY A 731 -59.35 5.05 4.22
N HIS A 732 -58.54 6.05 4.59
CA HIS A 732 -58.71 7.44 4.21
C HIS A 732 -57.37 8.03 3.75
N ILE A 733 -57.41 9.20 3.11
CA ILE A 733 -56.25 10.06 2.89
C ILE A 733 -56.34 11.17 3.95
N HIS A 734 -55.22 11.51 4.60
CA HIS A 734 -55.15 12.57 5.59
C HIS A 734 -53.98 13.50 5.27
N GLU A 735 -54.27 14.79 5.14
CA GLU A 735 -53.29 15.84 4.92
C GLU A 735 -53.41 16.84 6.07
N THR A 736 -52.27 17.26 6.64
CA THR A 736 -52.24 18.20 7.76
C THR A 736 -51.04 19.12 7.62
N ALA A 737 -51.27 20.43 7.63
CA ALA A 737 -50.22 21.44 7.66
C ALA A 737 -50.43 22.40 8.83
N LYS A 738 -49.34 22.97 9.34
CA LYS A 738 -49.38 23.93 10.46
C LYS A 738 -49.73 25.35 10.01
N THR A 739 -49.53 25.67 8.73
CA THR A 739 -49.67 27.02 8.17
C THR A 739 -50.75 27.09 7.11
N ASN A 740 -50.67 26.25 6.08
CA ASN A 740 -51.52 26.28 4.90
C ASN A 740 -51.48 24.93 4.17
N ILE A 741 -52.60 24.54 3.59
CA ILE A 741 -52.68 23.58 2.47
C ILE A 741 -53.18 24.41 1.28
N GLU A 742 -52.50 24.33 0.15
CA GLU A 742 -52.83 25.08 -1.05
C GLU A 742 -53.09 24.11 -2.20
N LEU A 743 -54.24 24.28 -2.88
CA LEU A 743 -54.62 23.51 -4.05
C LEU A 743 -54.92 24.51 -5.17
N THR A 744 -54.13 24.45 -6.23
CA THR A 744 -54.17 25.39 -7.35
C THR A 744 -54.16 24.61 -8.67
N ALA A 745 -55.07 24.94 -9.58
CA ALA A 745 -55.10 24.43 -10.95
C ALA A 745 -55.04 25.63 -11.90
N GLU A 746 -53.96 25.75 -12.68
CA GLU A 746 -53.67 26.96 -13.47
C GLU A 746 -54.57 27.09 -14.71
N ASP A 747 -54.77 26.00 -15.47
CA ASP A 747 -55.50 26.02 -16.75
C ASP A 747 -57.00 25.62 -16.64
N ALA A 748 -57.35 24.82 -15.64
CA ALA A 748 -58.58 24.00 -15.67
C ALA A 748 -59.49 24.21 -14.45
N HIS A 749 -59.63 23.20 -13.59
CA HIS A 749 -60.53 23.24 -12.43
C HIS A 749 -60.05 22.30 -11.32
N ILE A 750 -60.52 22.55 -10.10
CA ILE A 750 -60.39 21.64 -8.96
C ILE A 750 -61.75 20.97 -8.77
N HIS A 751 -61.80 19.65 -8.85
CA HIS A 751 -63.04 18.88 -8.72
C HIS A 751 -63.05 18.13 -7.39
N GLN A 752 -64.08 18.34 -6.57
CA GLN A 752 -64.32 17.60 -5.34
C GLN A 752 -65.68 16.90 -5.44
N THR A 753 -65.74 15.63 -5.04
CA THR A 753 -66.98 14.86 -5.04
C THR A 753 -66.95 13.83 -3.92
N ALA A 754 -68.03 13.77 -3.14
CA ALA A 754 -68.23 12.76 -2.11
C ALA A 754 -69.62 12.14 -2.25
N LYS A 755 -69.77 10.88 -1.84
CA LYS A 755 -71.05 10.15 -1.88
C LYS A 755 -72.02 10.61 -0.77
N THR A 756 -71.50 11.20 0.31
CA THR A 756 -72.24 11.50 1.54
C THR A 756 -72.30 12.99 1.84
N HIS A 757 -71.15 13.64 2.03
CA HIS A 757 -71.02 15.07 2.29
C HIS A 757 -69.61 15.55 1.92
N ILE A 758 -69.48 16.87 1.69
CA ILE A 758 -68.21 17.59 1.78
C ILE A 758 -68.42 18.59 2.93
N GLU A 759 -67.51 18.60 3.91
CA GLU A 759 -67.54 19.51 5.04
C GLU A 759 -66.37 20.50 4.92
N LEU A 760 -66.66 21.79 5.13
CA LEU A 760 -65.67 22.86 5.15
C LEU A 760 -65.88 23.67 6.43
N THR A 761 -64.82 23.84 7.23
CA THR A 761 -64.93 24.49 8.54
C THR A 761 -63.70 25.36 8.81
N ALA A 762 -63.91 26.67 8.92
CA ALA A 762 -63.00 27.56 9.65
C ALA A 762 -63.45 27.57 11.12
N GLN A 763 -62.52 27.41 12.06
CA GLN A 763 -62.85 27.39 13.50
C GLN A 763 -62.89 28.80 14.11
N ASP A 764 -61.99 29.69 13.67
CA ASP A 764 -61.76 30.99 14.29
C ASP A 764 -62.24 32.18 13.44
N ASP A 765 -62.05 32.13 12.12
CA ASP A 765 -62.15 33.28 11.20
C ASP A 765 -63.25 33.08 10.13
N TYR A 766 -62.94 32.98 8.83
CA TYR A 766 -63.93 32.87 7.76
C TYR A 766 -63.60 31.82 6.68
N ILE A 767 -64.63 31.43 5.92
CA ILE A 767 -64.49 30.69 4.65
C ILE A 767 -64.75 31.68 3.52
N HIS A 768 -63.78 31.84 2.61
CA HIS A 768 -63.89 32.75 1.48
C HIS A 768 -64.25 32.01 0.19
N GLN A 769 -65.14 32.59 -0.62
CA GLN A 769 -65.43 32.13 -1.98
C GLN A 769 -65.47 33.35 -2.91
N THR A 770 -64.81 33.28 -4.07
CA THR A 770 -64.77 34.36 -5.05
C THR A 770 -64.57 33.78 -6.44
N ALA A 771 -65.31 34.28 -7.42
CA ALA A 771 -65.13 33.96 -8.83
C ALA A 771 -65.25 35.25 -9.67
N LYS A 772 -64.59 35.28 -10.83
CA LYS A 772 -64.66 36.43 -11.76
C LYS A 772 -65.97 36.49 -12.54
N THR A 773 -66.70 35.39 -12.63
CA THR A 773 -67.94 35.25 -13.43
C THR A 773 -69.16 35.00 -12.55
N ASN A 774 -69.15 33.90 -11.78
CA ASN A 774 -70.30 33.42 -11.01
C ASN A 774 -69.84 32.45 -9.92
N ILE A 775 -70.54 32.46 -8.78
CA ILE A 775 -70.55 31.37 -7.80
C ILE A 775 -71.95 30.76 -7.89
N GLU A 776 -72.05 29.45 -8.05
CA GLU A 776 -73.32 28.74 -8.21
C GLU A 776 -73.49 27.70 -7.10
N LEU A 777 -74.64 27.72 -6.42
CA LEU A 777 -74.96 26.82 -5.31
C LEU A 777 -76.31 26.15 -5.59
N VAL A 778 -76.30 24.84 -5.91
CA VAL A 778 -77.50 24.11 -6.34
C VAL A 778 -77.78 22.92 -5.42
N ALA A 779 -78.89 22.98 -4.68
CA ALA A 779 -79.45 21.83 -3.96
C ALA A 779 -80.52 21.16 -4.83
N GLN A 780 -80.20 20.04 -5.49
CA GLN A 780 -81.08 19.43 -6.51
C GLN A 780 -82.40 18.85 -5.96
N ASN A 781 -82.40 18.34 -4.71
CA ASN A 781 -83.52 17.56 -4.15
C ASN A 781 -84.15 18.13 -2.86
N ALA A 782 -83.44 19.01 -2.15
CA ALA A 782 -83.78 19.41 -0.79
C ALA A 782 -83.86 20.95 -0.67
N HIS A 783 -82.97 21.57 0.09
CA HIS A 783 -82.91 23.01 0.26
C HIS A 783 -81.46 23.50 0.40
N LEU A 784 -81.21 24.76 0.05
CA LEU A 784 -80.01 25.47 0.47
C LEU A 784 -80.31 26.16 1.81
N HIS A 785 -79.44 26.00 2.80
CA HIS A 785 -79.62 26.57 4.13
C HIS A 785 -78.48 27.54 4.43
N GLN A 786 -78.81 28.75 4.91
CA GLN A 786 -77.86 29.72 5.41
C GLN A 786 -78.40 30.27 6.74
N THR A 787 -77.58 30.19 7.80
CA THR A 787 -77.89 30.71 9.14
C THR A 787 -76.65 31.39 9.70
N ALA A 788 -76.82 32.59 10.23
CA ALA A 788 -75.80 33.32 10.99
C ALA A 788 -76.36 33.74 12.36
N LYS A 789 -75.48 33.95 13.34
CA LYS A 789 -75.87 34.50 14.67
C LYS A 789 -76.05 36.03 14.64
N GLN A 790 -75.60 36.69 13.59
CA GLN A 790 -75.65 38.14 13.38
C GLN A 790 -76.36 38.41 12.04
N ASN A 791 -75.77 39.19 11.14
CA ASN A 791 -76.31 39.43 9.80
C ASN A 791 -76.06 38.26 8.84
N ILE A 792 -77.02 38.05 7.93
CA ILE A 792 -76.76 37.51 6.59
C ILE A 792 -76.91 38.72 5.65
N GLU A 793 -75.91 39.00 4.83
CA GLU A 793 -75.92 40.12 3.89
C GLU A 793 -75.91 39.60 2.45
N LEU A 794 -76.78 40.17 1.62
CA LEU A 794 -76.81 39.97 0.17
C LEU A 794 -76.80 41.37 -0.47
N THR A 795 -75.73 41.69 -1.21
CA THR A 795 -75.49 43.04 -1.75
C THR A 795 -75.08 42.95 -3.22
N SER A 796 -75.84 43.62 -4.09
CA SER A 796 -75.49 43.82 -5.50
C SER A 796 -75.01 45.26 -5.69
N GLN A 797 -73.77 45.46 -6.13
CA GLN A 797 -73.12 46.78 -6.14
C GLN A 797 -73.51 47.66 -7.33
N THR A 798 -73.90 47.05 -8.45
CA THR A 798 -74.11 47.72 -9.75
C THR A 798 -75.49 47.47 -10.37
N GLU A 799 -76.18 46.40 -9.96
CA GLU A 799 -77.45 45.99 -10.56
C GLU A 799 -78.53 45.72 -9.49
N HIS A 800 -79.03 44.49 -9.39
CA HIS A 800 -80.18 44.13 -8.57
C HIS A 800 -79.95 42.78 -7.88
N ILE A 801 -80.83 42.45 -6.93
CA ILE A 801 -80.93 41.13 -6.31
C ILE A 801 -82.23 40.50 -6.82
N HIS A 802 -82.12 39.40 -7.56
CA HIS A 802 -83.27 38.70 -8.14
C HIS A 802 -83.63 37.46 -7.31
N LEU A 803 -84.70 37.59 -6.51
CA LEU A 803 -85.31 36.46 -5.80
C LEU A 803 -86.50 35.96 -6.61
N LYS A 804 -86.55 34.65 -6.89
CA LYS A 804 -87.65 34.01 -7.63
C LYS A 804 -87.94 32.63 -7.04
N ALA A 805 -89.22 32.37 -6.80
CA ALA A 805 -89.74 31.08 -6.36
C ALA A 805 -91.00 30.71 -7.18
N ASN A 806 -91.39 29.44 -7.14
CA ASN A 806 -92.56 28.93 -7.85
C ASN A 806 -93.83 28.86 -6.97
N THR A 807 -93.70 28.99 -5.65
CA THR A 807 -94.83 28.95 -4.68
C THR A 807 -95.02 30.31 -4.01
N ASP A 808 -93.98 30.77 -3.32
CA ASP A 808 -93.99 31.99 -2.53
C ASP A 808 -92.57 32.49 -2.26
N ILE A 809 -92.45 33.78 -1.97
CA ILE A 809 -91.27 34.38 -1.34
C ILE A 809 -91.72 34.95 0.01
N THR A 810 -91.22 34.35 1.08
CA THR A 810 -91.48 34.77 2.47
C THR A 810 -90.28 35.55 3.03
N LEU A 811 -90.54 36.75 3.53
CA LEU A 811 -89.61 37.56 4.34
C LEU A 811 -90.23 37.77 5.73
N GLU A 812 -89.58 37.35 6.80
CA GLU A 812 -90.16 37.32 8.15
C GLU A 812 -89.18 37.85 9.21
N VAL A 813 -89.67 38.73 10.09
CA VAL A 813 -88.91 39.36 11.18
C VAL A 813 -89.80 39.42 12.42
N GLY A 814 -89.69 38.40 13.27
CA GLY A 814 -90.57 38.26 14.44
C GLY A 814 -92.04 38.15 14.02
N SER A 815 -92.91 38.99 14.57
CA SER A 815 -94.34 39.02 14.23
C SER A 815 -94.69 39.77 12.93
N SER A 816 -93.69 40.27 12.20
CA SER A 816 -93.86 41.01 10.94
C SER A 816 -93.45 40.16 9.75
N LYS A 817 -94.25 40.14 8.69
CA LYS A 817 -94.07 39.26 7.53
C LYS A 817 -94.49 39.94 6.22
N ILE A 818 -93.72 39.68 5.16
CA ILE A 818 -94.11 39.94 3.77
C ILE A 818 -94.11 38.59 3.04
N VAL A 819 -95.20 38.27 2.35
CA VAL A 819 -95.29 37.07 1.49
C VAL A 819 -95.76 37.49 0.11
N LEU A 820 -95.00 37.15 -0.92
CA LEU A 820 -95.43 37.21 -2.31
C LEU A 820 -95.83 35.81 -2.73
N GLN A 821 -97.05 35.59 -3.23
CA GLN A 821 -97.58 34.28 -3.60
C GLN A 821 -97.69 34.14 -5.13
N ALA A 822 -97.60 32.90 -5.64
CA ALA A 822 -97.62 32.61 -7.08
C ALA A 822 -98.95 32.93 -7.79
N ASP A 823 -100.03 33.21 -7.06
CA ASP A 823 -101.30 33.70 -7.61
C ASP A 823 -101.34 35.24 -7.82
N GLY A 824 -100.28 35.95 -7.40
CA GLY A 824 -100.17 37.40 -7.45
C GLY A 824 -100.48 38.11 -6.12
N THR A 825 -100.91 37.39 -5.08
CA THR A 825 -101.19 37.98 -3.77
C THR A 825 -99.91 38.45 -3.08
N ILE A 826 -99.90 39.71 -2.62
CA ILE A 826 -98.84 40.26 -1.75
C ILE A 826 -99.44 40.53 -0.36
N LEU A 827 -99.12 39.66 0.60
CA LEU A 827 -99.49 39.82 2.00
C LEU A 827 -98.42 40.64 2.72
N ILE A 828 -98.80 41.78 3.29
CA ILE A 828 -97.97 42.58 4.20
C ILE A 828 -98.65 42.57 5.58
N GLN A 829 -98.00 41.94 6.56
CA GLN A 829 -98.53 41.70 7.90
C GLN A 829 -97.57 42.27 8.96
N GLY A 830 -98.12 43.01 9.92
CA GLY A 830 -97.36 43.53 11.06
C GLY A 830 -98.28 44.28 12.03
N VAL A 831 -97.81 44.53 13.26
CA VAL A 831 -98.59 45.23 14.30
C VAL A 831 -98.86 46.69 13.93
N ASN A 832 -97.91 47.33 13.23
CA ASN A 832 -98.09 48.59 12.53
C ASN A 832 -97.46 48.47 11.14
N VAL A 833 -98.16 48.91 10.10
CA VAL A 833 -97.66 48.92 8.72
C VAL A 833 -97.65 50.36 8.22
N THR A 834 -96.47 50.98 8.18
CA THR A 834 -96.29 52.38 7.75
C THR A 834 -95.64 52.39 6.36
N VAL A 835 -96.42 52.68 5.32
CA VAL A 835 -95.92 52.80 3.95
C VAL A 835 -95.51 54.26 3.68
N LEU A 836 -94.26 54.47 3.30
CA LEU A 836 -93.70 55.78 2.98
C LEU A 836 -93.09 55.75 1.58
N GLY A 837 -93.34 56.78 0.77
CA GLY A 837 -92.81 56.89 -0.59
C GLY A 837 -93.13 58.23 -1.24
N SER A 838 -92.36 58.60 -2.26
CA SER A 838 -92.58 59.83 -3.06
C SER A 838 -93.85 59.77 -3.91
N ARG A 839 -94.33 58.56 -4.21
CA ARG A 839 -95.67 58.26 -4.73
C ARG A 839 -96.08 56.88 -4.23
N ILE A 840 -97.31 56.75 -3.75
CA ILE A 840 -97.96 55.49 -3.40
C ILE A 840 -99.26 55.43 -4.21
N ASP A 841 -99.46 54.34 -4.93
CA ASP A 841 -100.61 54.14 -5.83
C ASP A 841 -101.18 52.75 -5.52
N LEU A 842 -102.36 52.69 -4.91
CA LEU A 842 -102.92 51.45 -4.32
C LEU A 842 -104.02 50.80 -5.19
N ASN A 843 -104.32 51.36 -6.37
CA ASN A 843 -105.47 50.99 -7.20
C ASN A 843 -105.13 50.96 -8.71
N LYS A 844 -103.97 50.38 -9.08
CA LYS A 844 -103.50 50.24 -10.47
C LYS A 844 -102.73 48.95 -10.70
#